data_AF-A0A811NZ59-F1
#
_entry.id   AF-A0A811NZ59-F1
#
_cell.length_a   1.000
_cell.length_b   1.000
_cell.length_c   1.000
_cell.angle_alpha   90.00
_cell.angle_beta   90.00
_cell.angle_gamma   90.00
#
_symmetry.space_group_name_H-M   'P 1'
#
loop_
_entity.id
_entity.type
_entity.pdbx_description
1 polymer ?
#
loop_
_entity_poly.entity_id
_entity_poly.type
_entity_poly.pdbx_seq_one_letter_code
_entity_poly.pdbx_strand_id
1 'polypeptide(L)'
;MDANWTYVDSLLATWNEWEIRMLVLTSLALQVFLLFSAGIRKRNVSAVLSLLLWLAYLLADSIAIYALGYLSQTRVPKGVDVDPQSFERNHRIQAFWAPFLLLHLGGQDTITAFSTEDNELWKRHLLSLLTQVALAVYVFTKSHPGTNVLVPAVFMFLSGIVKYAERTWALKCASMDNLRSSMVTTPDPGPNYAKFMEEYRFTREAGLDAEIVIEQERRAEAAAAVTVAVAEESVPYTTVITEASHFFVIFKRLFVNLILSFQERTRSQATFLRLTPEQAYKIIEIELSLMYDTLHSKAAVIHTWYGRLFRWLTLLSTSTACILFNVLDKGKHKSYNRIDVCITNILFGGALCLEVYAIGMMLISYWTYAALQDCNCRSLGSLVFRSIQYFRPESRAKWSNLMAQHNLISFCLLDKPTMLTKVLSVLGLKVHWDSWLYIRHIDVSPELKVLVFRELKDKTVSIVDAESYRKFSNHRGQWALQCKGYYKELGWSVEVEFDESILLWHIATDLCFHSEDGDGDNAAKISHYVDISRAISNYMLFLLVARPFMLTAGIGQIRFGDTCAEAKNFFARAEMAHPDARAAARMVLDVNAEIAPRDVKGDRSKSVLFDACRLAKSLLELQPHKRWRVIRVVWVEMLCYAANKCRSNFHAKQLSAGGELLTVVWFLMAHFGVGEQYRIEAGHARAKLIVEKN
;
A
#
# COMPACT_ATOMS: atom_id res chain seq x y z
N MET A 1 9.30 23.38 56.23
CA MET A 1 9.16 23.45 54.75
C MET A 1 10.44 23.06 54.02
N ASP A 2 11.59 23.00 54.72
CA ASP A 2 12.91 22.75 54.12
C ASP A 2 13.17 21.28 53.74
N ALA A 3 12.52 20.31 54.40
CA ALA A 3 12.68 18.88 54.07
C ALA A 3 12.07 18.47 52.71
N ASN A 4 11.08 19.22 52.22
CA ASN A 4 10.48 18.97 50.90
C ASN A 4 11.40 19.46 49.77
N TRP A 5 12.13 20.55 49.98
CA TRP A 5 13.09 21.06 48.99
C TRP A 5 14.28 20.13 48.82
N THR A 6 14.83 19.58 49.91
CA THR A 6 15.92 18.60 49.86
C THR A 6 15.54 17.29 49.15
N TYR A 7 14.27 16.87 49.26
CA TYR A 7 13.77 15.68 48.57
C TYR A 7 13.58 15.92 47.08
N VAL A 8 13.06 17.10 46.70
CA VAL A 8 12.92 17.51 45.29
C VAL A 8 14.29 17.66 44.63
N ASP A 9 15.28 18.24 45.31
CA ASP A 9 16.65 18.38 44.79
C ASP A 9 17.35 17.02 44.64
N SER A 10 17.16 16.10 45.60
CA SER A 10 17.66 14.73 45.48
C SER A 10 17.01 13.96 44.33
N LEU A 11 15.69 14.12 44.14
CA LEU A 11 14.98 13.52 43.01
C LEU A 11 15.46 14.11 41.67
N LEU A 12 15.63 15.42 41.59
CA LEU A 12 16.15 16.11 40.41
C LEU A 12 17.58 15.65 40.07
N ALA A 13 18.44 15.50 41.08
CA ALA A 13 19.80 14.99 40.89
C ALA A 13 19.81 13.55 40.35
N THR A 14 18.96 12.68 40.91
CA THR A 14 18.82 11.30 40.41
C THR A 14 18.20 11.25 39.01
N TRP A 15 17.21 12.10 38.71
CA TRP A 15 16.60 12.19 37.39
C TRP A 15 17.64 12.60 36.33
N ASN A 16 18.43 13.64 36.62
CA ASN A 16 19.46 14.13 35.71
C ASN A 16 20.54 13.06 35.42
N GLU A 17 20.88 12.21 36.38
CA GLU A 17 21.86 11.13 36.15
C GLU A 17 21.28 9.98 35.28
N TRP A 18 20.00 9.68 35.45
CA TRP A 18 19.32 8.60 34.73
C TRP A 18 18.75 9.02 33.37
N GLU A 19 18.58 10.32 33.13
CA GLU A 19 17.93 10.86 31.95
C GLU A 19 18.54 10.33 30.65
N ILE A 20 19.85 10.51 30.45
CA ILE A 20 20.53 10.04 29.24
C ILE A 20 20.52 8.51 29.12
N ARG A 21 20.63 7.80 30.25
CA ARG A 21 20.56 6.32 30.30
C ARG A 21 19.20 5.84 29.78
N MET A 22 18.12 6.45 30.27
CA MET A 22 16.75 6.12 29.87
C MET A 22 16.47 6.49 28.42
N LEU A 23 16.96 7.63 27.94
CA LEU A 23 16.79 8.07 26.55
C LEU A 23 17.43 7.09 25.56
N VAL A 24 18.67 6.67 25.82
CA VAL A 24 19.42 5.77 24.93
C VAL A 24 18.82 4.36 24.91
N LEU A 25 18.39 3.84 26.07
CA LEU A 25 17.69 2.56 26.16
C LEU A 25 16.31 2.60 25.50
N THR A 26 15.55 3.70 25.69
CA THR A 26 14.26 3.90 25.03
C THR A 26 14.43 3.98 23.52
N SER A 27 15.48 4.67 23.05
CA SER A 27 15.83 4.72 21.63
C SER A 27 16.06 3.32 21.07
N LEU A 28 16.87 2.47 21.73
CA LEU A 28 17.07 1.08 21.32
C LEU A 28 15.76 0.27 21.35
N ALA A 29 14.94 0.41 22.39
CA ALA A 29 13.66 -0.29 22.52
C ALA A 29 12.69 0.05 21.37
N LEU A 30 12.63 1.32 20.96
CA LEU A 30 11.85 1.75 19.81
C LEU A 30 12.37 1.13 18.51
N GLN A 31 13.68 1.07 18.32
CA GLN A 31 14.29 0.41 17.16
C GLN A 31 13.93 -1.08 17.11
N VAL A 32 14.02 -1.79 18.23
CA VAL A 32 13.62 -3.21 18.33
C VAL A 32 12.13 -3.38 18.02
N PHE A 33 11.26 -2.54 18.60
CA PHE A 33 9.83 -2.59 18.34
C PHE A 33 9.49 -2.36 16.86
N LEU A 34 10.12 -1.35 16.23
CA LEU A 34 9.92 -1.06 14.81
C LEU A 34 10.38 -2.20 13.91
N LEU A 35 11.50 -2.86 14.24
CA LEU A 35 12.01 -3.99 13.46
C LEU A 35 10.97 -5.11 13.35
N PHE A 36 10.41 -5.55 14.48
CA PHE A 36 9.50 -6.69 14.53
C PHE A 36 8.07 -6.34 14.13
N SER A 37 7.58 -5.16 14.51
CA SER A 37 6.18 -4.78 14.32
C SER A 37 5.90 -4.17 12.95
N ALA A 38 6.86 -3.47 12.33
CA ALA A 38 6.60 -2.78 11.07
C ALA A 38 6.33 -3.76 9.91
N GLY A 39 6.95 -4.94 9.89
CA GLY A 39 6.66 -5.97 8.89
C GLY A 39 5.28 -6.60 9.02
N ILE A 40 4.58 -6.38 10.14
CA ILE A 40 3.22 -6.90 10.39
C ILE A 40 2.17 -5.99 9.75
N ARG A 41 2.40 -4.67 9.68
CA ARG A 41 1.41 -3.69 9.18
C ARG A 41 0.94 -3.94 7.75
N LYS A 42 1.81 -4.53 6.92
CA LYS A 42 1.44 -4.94 5.56
C LYS A 42 0.27 -5.93 5.51
N ARG A 43 0.09 -6.73 6.57
CA ARG A 43 -0.87 -7.84 6.64
C ARG A 43 -1.94 -7.64 7.70
N ASN A 44 -2.00 -6.47 8.32
CA ASN A 44 -2.88 -6.23 9.45
C ASN A 44 -3.50 -4.83 9.33
N VAL A 45 -4.82 -4.74 9.52
CA VAL A 45 -5.61 -3.49 9.44
C VAL A 45 -5.90 -2.93 10.84
N SER A 46 -5.30 -3.49 11.90
CA SER A 46 -5.52 -3.04 13.27
C SER A 46 -5.14 -1.57 13.46
N ALA A 47 -6.14 -0.77 13.86
CA ALA A 47 -5.96 0.64 14.19
C ALA A 47 -4.98 0.84 15.36
N VAL A 48 -5.00 -0.05 16.35
CA VAL A 48 -4.10 0.01 17.52
C VAL A 48 -2.65 -0.22 17.10
N LEU A 49 -2.39 -1.25 16.28
CA LEU A 49 -1.04 -1.51 15.77
C LEU A 49 -0.55 -0.32 14.92
N SER A 50 -1.41 0.23 14.06
CA SER A 50 -1.09 1.40 13.24
C SER A 50 -0.72 2.62 14.09
N LEU A 51 -1.50 2.90 15.15
CA LEU A 51 -1.23 4.00 16.09
C LEU A 51 0.08 3.80 16.85
N LEU A 52 0.33 2.60 17.37
CA LEU A 52 1.58 2.30 18.10
C LEU A 52 2.80 2.40 17.18
N LEU A 53 2.71 1.93 15.95
CA LEU A 53 3.77 2.06 14.94
C LEU A 53 4.01 3.53 14.56
N TRP A 54 2.94 4.30 14.39
CA TRP A 54 3.03 5.73 14.09
C TRP A 54 3.74 6.49 15.22
N LEU A 55 3.34 6.24 16.48
CA LEU A 55 3.99 6.82 17.65
C LEU A 55 5.46 6.42 17.74
N ALA A 56 5.76 5.12 17.61
CA ALA A 56 7.13 4.63 17.68
C ALA A 56 8.02 5.20 16.57
N TYR A 57 7.49 5.32 15.35
CA TYR A 57 8.19 5.90 14.21
C TYR A 57 8.56 7.37 14.46
N LEU A 58 7.62 8.17 14.98
CA LEU A 58 7.88 9.59 15.29
C LEU A 58 8.81 9.78 16.49
N LEU A 59 8.64 8.97 17.53
CA LEU A 59 9.46 9.03 18.74
C LEU A 59 10.89 8.55 18.51
N ALA A 60 11.12 7.60 17.61
CA ALA A 60 12.45 7.03 17.35
C ALA A 60 13.48 8.10 16.97
N ASP A 61 13.13 8.98 16.02
CA ASP A 61 14.01 10.06 15.58
C ASP A 61 14.07 11.18 16.63
N SER A 62 12.92 11.54 17.21
CA SER A 62 12.82 12.63 18.19
C SER A 62 13.66 12.37 19.45
N ILE A 63 13.57 11.16 20.02
CA ILE A 63 14.32 10.78 21.22
C ILE A 63 15.82 10.74 20.92
N ALA A 64 16.23 10.23 19.75
CA ALA A 64 17.65 10.15 19.40
C ALA A 64 18.27 11.55 19.19
N ILE A 65 17.57 12.46 18.50
CA ILE A 65 18.01 13.85 18.32
C ILE A 65 18.05 14.58 19.67
N TYR A 66 17.03 14.41 20.50
CA TYR A 66 16.99 15.01 21.83
C TYR A 66 18.16 14.51 22.70
N ALA A 67 18.44 13.21 22.70
CA ALA A 67 19.57 12.64 23.42
C ALA A 67 20.93 13.18 22.95
N LEU A 68 21.12 13.37 21.64
CA LEU A 68 22.31 14.03 21.09
C LEU A 68 22.41 15.49 21.54
N GLY A 69 21.29 16.21 21.50
CA GLY A 69 21.20 17.59 22.00
C GLY A 69 21.53 17.70 23.49
N TYR A 70 21.01 16.78 24.30
CA TYR A 70 21.30 16.68 25.73
C TYR A 70 22.79 16.48 25.99
N LEU A 71 23.41 15.49 25.33
CA LEU A 71 24.85 15.23 25.44
C LEU A 71 25.70 16.45 25.07
N SER A 72 25.24 17.30 24.15
CA SER A 72 25.94 18.52 23.76
C SER A 72 25.96 19.58 24.87
N GLN A 73 24.93 19.61 25.72
CA GLN A 73 24.75 20.62 26.77
C GLN A 73 25.45 20.24 28.07
N THR A 74 25.70 18.95 28.33
CA THR A 74 26.42 18.50 29.52
C THR A 74 27.73 19.28 29.68
N ARG A 75 27.83 20.02 30.80
CA ARG A 75 29.02 20.80 31.18
C ARG A 75 29.71 20.09 32.34
N VAL A 76 31.03 20.21 32.42
CA VAL A 76 31.78 19.82 33.61
C VAL A 76 31.28 20.67 34.79
N PRO A 77 30.73 20.06 35.86
CA PRO A 77 30.27 20.80 37.03
C PRO A 77 31.47 21.51 37.66
N LYS A 78 31.35 22.83 37.83
CA LYS A 78 32.28 23.63 38.63
C LYS A 78 31.71 23.71 40.04
N GLY A 79 31.98 22.71 40.88
CA GLY A 79 31.50 22.62 42.25
C GLY A 79 32.37 21.69 43.10
N VAL A 80 32.41 21.93 44.41
CA VAL A 80 33.39 21.39 45.37
C VAL A 80 33.15 19.91 45.73
N ASP A 81 31.98 19.34 45.43
CA ASP A 81 31.55 18.03 45.96
C ASP A 81 31.62 16.83 44.99
N VAL A 82 32.07 17.04 43.74
CA VAL A 82 32.19 15.95 42.75
C VAL A 82 33.64 15.82 42.29
N ASP A 83 34.26 14.64 42.48
CA ASP A 83 35.60 14.36 41.95
C ASP A 83 35.62 14.58 40.43
N PRO A 84 36.35 15.60 39.92
CA PRO A 84 36.38 15.94 38.51
C PRO A 84 36.77 14.76 37.62
N GLN A 85 37.64 13.87 38.11
CA GLN A 85 38.11 12.71 37.35
C GLN A 85 37.04 11.62 37.19
N SER A 86 36.18 11.43 38.20
CA SER A 86 35.06 10.49 38.14
C SER A 86 33.95 10.99 37.20
N PHE A 87 33.65 12.28 37.24
CA PHE A 87 32.66 12.92 36.37
C PHE A 87 33.11 12.90 34.91
N GLU A 88 34.36 13.31 34.63
CA GLU A 88 34.92 13.34 33.28
C GLU A 88 34.94 11.94 32.65
N ARG A 89 35.15 10.91 33.46
CA ARG A 89 35.18 9.51 33.03
C ARG A 89 33.80 8.94 32.71
N ASN A 90 32.78 9.24 33.51
CA ASN A 90 31.40 8.87 33.21
C ASN A 90 30.89 9.63 31.96
N HIS A 91 31.23 10.91 31.86
CA HIS A 91 30.89 11.73 30.70
C HIS A 91 31.54 11.21 29.40
N ARG A 92 32.77 10.67 29.45
CA ARG A 92 33.43 10.02 28.30
C ARG A 92 32.67 8.79 27.77
N ILE A 93 32.15 7.92 28.65
CA ILE A 93 31.33 6.78 28.21
C ILE A 93 29.98 7.24 27.68
N GLN A 94 29.35 8.22 28.33
CA GLN A 94 28.06 8.74 27.84
C GLN A 94 28.20 9.40 26.46
N ALA A 95 29.31 10.11 26.19
CA ALA A 95 29.61 10.64 24.88
C ALA A 95 29.83 9.55 23.81
N PHE A 96 30.29 8.36 24.21
CA PHE A 96 30.41 7.18 23.34
C PHE A 96 29.05 6.65 22.85
N TRP A 97 27.93 7.07 23.46
CA TRP A 97 26.59 6.74 22.96
C TRP A 97 26.17 7.58 21.76
N ALA A 98 26.85 8.69 21.46
CA ALA A 98 26.53 9.53 20.29
C ALA A 98 26.60 8.76 18.94
N PRO A 99 27.64 7.95 18.66
CA PRO A 99 27.64 7.03 17.52
C PRO A 99 26.48 6.03 17.48
N PHE A 100 26.03 5.51 18.62
CA PHE A 100 24.87 4.60 18.68
C PHE A 100 23.57 5.34 18.36
N LEU A 101 23.43 6.59 18.82
CA LEU A 101 22.29 7.43 18.47
C LEU A 101 22.26 7.73 16.97
N LEU A 102 23.41 7.95 16.31
CA LEU A 102 23.48 8.02 14.85
C LEU A 102 23.06 6.70 14.18
N LEU A 103 23.49 5.56 14.71
CA LEU A 103 23.05 4.25 14.22
C LEU A 103 21.53 4.07 14.34
N HIS A 104 20.93 4.52 15.45
CA HIS A 104 19.48 4.50 15.66
C HIS A 104 18.74 5.45 14.71
N LEU A 105 19.28 6.64 14.43
CA LEU A 105 18.74 7.56 13.43
C LEU A 105 18.78 6.98 12.01
N GLY A 106 19.71 6.06 11.75
CA GLY A 106 19.70 5.24 10.56
C GLY A 106 18.47 4.35 10.41
N GLY A 107 17.67 4.16 11.46
CA GLY A 107 16.39 3.46 11.43
C GLY A 107 16.48 1.98 11.07
N GLN A 108 15.35 1.29 11.18
CA GLN A 108 15.26 -0.13 10.84
C GLN A 108 15.03 -0.37 9.35
N ASP A 109 15.35 -1.58 8.91
CA ASP A 109 15.25 -1.92 7.48
C ASP A 109 13.82 -2.19 7.04
N THR A 110 12.97 -2.60 7.98
CA THR A 110 11.56 -2.92 7.76
C THR A 110 10.67 -1.67 7.62
N ILE A 111 11.18 -0.50 8.02
CA ILE A 111 10.46 0.78 7.91
C ILE A 111 11.41 1.95 7.68
N THR A 112 11.33 2.54 6.50
CA THR A 112 12.00 3.82 6.17
C THR A 112 11.02 4.98 6.22
N ALA A 113 9.79 4.73 5.77
CA ALA A 113 8.73 5.70 5.60
C ALA A 113 7.41 5.15 6.15
N PHE A 114 6.75 5.92 7.01
CA PHE A 114 5.46 5.52 7.54
C PHE A 114 4.40 5.63 6.44
N SER A 115 4.40 6.73 5.69
CA SER A 115 3.57 6.95 4.50
C SER A 115 4.42 7.27 3.27
N THR A 116 3.85 7.19 2.07
CA THR A 116 4.58 7.48 0.82
C THR A 116 5.07 8.93 0.74
N GLU A 117 4.36 9.85 1.41
CA GLU A 117 4.72 11.27 1.47
C GLU A 117 6.05 11.50 2.21
N ASP A 118 6.43 10.65 3.16
CA ASP A 118 7.72 10.74 3.86
C ASP A 118 8.90 10.54 2.89
N ASN A 119 8.74 9.75 1.82
CA ASN A 119 9.77 9.52 0.81
C ASN A 119 10.14 10.82 0.07
N GLU A 120 9.16 11.70 -0.16
CA GLU A 120 9.38 12.97 -0.86
C GLU A 120 10.21 13.95 -0.01
N LEU A 121 10.28 13.74 1.31
CA LEU A 121 11.04 14.55 2.25
C LEU A 121 12.52 14.11 2.37
N TRP A 122 13.03 13.27 1.47
CA TRP A 122 14.41 12.75 1.55
C TRP A 122 15.49 13.83 1.63
N LYS A 123 15.28 15.01 1.02
CA LYS A 123 16.21 16.16 1.13
C LYS A 123 16.31 16.70 2.55
N ARG A 124 15.19 16.70 3.30
CA ARG A 124 15.17 17.06 4.73
C ARG A 124 15.94 16.03 5.56
N HIS A 125 15.76 14.74 5.25
CA HIS A 125 16.53 13.67 5.89
C HIS A 125 18.02 13.78 5.59
N LEU A 126 18.42 14.19 4.37
CA LEU A 126 19.82 14.44 4.03
C LEU A 126 20.43 15.59 4.85
N LEU A 127 19.71 16.71 4.99
CA LEU A 127 20.15 17.81 5.85
C LEU A 127 20.25 17.37 7.32
N SER A 128 19.27 16.58 7.78
CA SER A 128 19.27 16.02 9.13
C SER A 128 20.48 15.10 9.34
N LEU A 129 20.80 14.20 8.40
CA LEU A 129 22.02 13.39 8.43
C LEU A 129 23.28 14.25 8.61
N LEU A 130 23.47 15.28 7.80
CA LEU A 130 24.66 16.14 7.87
C LEU A 130 24.75 16.86 9.21
N THR A 131 23.64 17.45 9.69
CA THR A 131 23.62 18.18 10.96
C THR A 131 23.80 17.27 12.17
N GLN A 132 23.17 16.09 12.19
CA GLN A 132 23.29 15.15 13.30
C GLN A 132 24.68 14.50 13.35
N VAL A 133 25.30 14.19 12.20
CA VAL A 133 26.69 13.71 12.16
C VAL A 133 27.63 14.78 12.71
N ALA A 134 27.46 16.05 12.30
CA ALA A 134 28.25 17.15 12.84
C ALA A 134 28.06 17.31 14.36
N LEU A 135 26.83 17.24 14.86
CA LEU A 135 26.52 17.33 16.28
C LEU A 135 27.14 16.16 17.08
N ALA A 136 27.03 14.93 16.59
CA ALA A 136 27.60 13.76 17.25
C ALA A 136 29.14 13.81 17.28
N VAL A 137 29.78 14.26 16.20
CA VAL A 137 31.25 14.49 16.18
C VAL A 137 31.63 15.60 17.15
N TYR A 138 30.85 16.68 17.24
CA TYR A 138 31.08 17.75 18.20
C TYR A 138 30.97 17.25 19.65
N VAL A 139 29.88 16.53 19.98
CA VAL A 139 29.68 15.92 21.31
C VAL A 139 30.85 15.02 21.67
N PHE A 140 31.26 14.17 20.73
CA PHE A 140 32.33 13.22 20.97
C PHE A 140 33.69 13.90 21.15
N THR A 141 34.06 14.86 20.29
CA THR A 141 35.33 15.60 20.41
C THR A 141 35.38 16.48 21.67
N LYS A 142 34.27 17.14 22.03
CA LYS A 142 34.13 17.92 23.27
C LYS A 142 34.40 17.09 24.53
N SER A 143 34.07 15.80 24.52
CA SER A 143 34.27 14.90 25.66
C SER A 143 35.73 14.54 25.96
N HIS A 144 36.69 14.94 25.09
CA HIS A 144 38.10 14.58 25.18
C HIS A 144 38.30 13.05 25.36
N PRO A 145 37.90 12.25 24.36
CA PRO A 145 37.91 10.80 24.48
C PRO A 145 39.37 10.31 24.55
N GLY A 146 39.66 9.46 25.55
CA GLY A 146 40.93 8.75 25.59
C GLY A 146 41.05 7.77 24.42
N THR A 147 42.28 7.40 24.03
CA THR A 147 42.57 6.49 22.91
C THR A 147 41.77 5.19 22.97
N ASN A 148 41.53 4.67 24.17
CA ASN A 148 40.77 3.44 24.42
C ASN A 148 39.30 3.51 23.96
N VAL A 149 38.67 4.69 24.02
CA VAL A 149 37.27 4.93 23.61
C VAL A 149 37.23 5.47 22.18
N LEU A 150 38.25 6.23 21.77
CA LEU A 150 38.38 6.79 20.43
C LEU A 150 38.38 5.71 19.34
N VAL A 151 39.19 4.65 19.49
CA VAL A 151 39.31 3.62 18.45
C VAL A 151 37.99 2.86 18.22
N PRO A 152 37.31 2.31 19.25
CA PRO A 152 35.97 1.75 19.07
C PRO A 152 34.96 2.74 18.49
N ALA A 153 35.07 4.04 18.83
CA ALA A 153 34.12 5.05 18.39
C ALA A 153 34.22 5.32 16.90
N VAL A 154 35.43 5.30 16.32
CA VAL A 154 35.61 5.46 14.87
C VAL A 154 34.85 4.40 14.09
N PHE A 155 34.93 3.14 14.51
CA PHE A 155 34.17 2.05 13.90
C PHE A 155 32.65 2.20 14.11
N MET A 156 32.21 2.67 15.27
CA MET A 156 30.79 2.94 15.50
C MET A 156 30.28 4.13 14.68
N PHE A 157 31.06 5.20 14.52
CA PHE A 157 30.74 6.32 13.65
C PHE A 157 30.62 5.87 12.20
N LEU A 158 31.53 5.03 11.72
CA LEU A 158 31.46 4.45 10.38
C LEU A 158 30.14 3.69 10.18
N SER A 159 29.77 2.81 11.12
CA SER A 159 28.52 2.06 11.08
C SER A 159 27.29 2.98 11.11
N GLY A 160 27.26 3.94 12.02
CA GLY A 160 26.17 4.90 12.17
C GLY A 160 25.95 5.80 10.94
N ILE A 161 27.03 6.35 10.38
CA ILE A 161 26.98 7.18 9.17
C ILE A 161 26.49 6.36 7.98
N VAL A 162 27.03 5.15 7.78
CA VAL A 162 26.61 4.27 6.68
C VAL A 162 25.12 3.94 6.78
N LYS A 163 24.63 3.51 7.95
CA LYS A 163 23.19 3.21 8.13
C LYS A 163 22.27 4.40 7.90
N TYR A 164 22.70 5.59 8.32
CA TYR A 164 21.89 6.79 8.15
C TYR A 164 21.93 7.32 6.71
N ALA A 165 23.07 7.20 6.03
CA ALA A 165 23.16 7.41 4.59
C ALA A 165 22.28 6.42 3.82
N GLU A 166 22.29 5.13 4.17
CA GLU A 166 21.43 4.10 3.56
C GLU A 166 19.94 4.45 3.67
N ARG A 167 19.46 4.88 4.85
CA ARG A 167 18.07 5.31 5.03
C ARG A 167 17.72 6.47 4.11
N THR A 168 18.59 7.48 4.05
CA THR A 168 18.39 8.66 3.20
C THR A 168 18.35 8.29 1.72
N TRP A 169 19.24 7.38 1.30
CA TRP A 169 19.26 6.86 -0.06
C TRP A 169 17.98 6.06 -0.36
N ALA A 170 17.53 5.20 0.55
CA ALA A 170 16.31 4.42 0.38
C ALA A 170 15.08 5.33 0.20
N LEU A 171 14.94 6.37 1.02
CA LEU A 171 13.88 7.38 0.85
C LEU A 171 13.95 8.05 -0.52
N LYS A 172 15.15 8.44 -0.97
CA LYS A 172 15.36 9.01 -2.31
C LYS A 172 14.93 8.05 -3.41
N CYS A 173 15.35 6.78 -3.36
CA CYS A 173 14.96 5.76 -4.34
C CYS A 173 13.46 5.46 -4.34
N ALA A 174 12.81 5.56 -3.18
CA ALA A 174 11.37 5.29 -3.02
C ALA A 174 10.47 6.49 -3.36
N SER A 175 11.03 7.71 -3.50
CA SER A 175 10.30 8.89 -3.98
C SER A 175 9.78 8.64 -5.41
N MET A 176 8.54 9.05 -5.67
CA MET A 176 7.84 8.77 -6.91
C MET A 176 8.58 9.35 -8.12
N ASP A 177 9.17 10.54 -7.98
CA ASP A 177 9.91 11.21 -9.05
C ASP A 177 11.19 10.46 -9.43
N ASN A 178 11.98 10.02 -8.44
CA ASN A 178 13.19 9.24 -8.70
C ASN A 178 12.86 7.84 -9.22
N LEU A 179 11.81 7.22 -8.69
CA LEU A 179 11.34 5.92 -9.14
C LEU A 179 10.92 6.01 -10.62
N ARG A 180 10.17 7.06 -10.98
CA ARG A 180 9.81 7.35 -12.37
C ARG A 180 11.03 7.60 -13.23
N SER A 181 11.92 8.51 -12.84
CA SER A 181 13.10 8.86 -13.64
C SER A 181 14.03 7.68 -13.88
N SER A 182 14.10 6.73 -12.94
CA SER A 182 14.89 5.50 -13.09
C SER A 182 14.31 4.50 -14.11
N MET A 183 13.05 4.67 -14.51
CA MET A 183 12.32 3.74 -15.39
C MET A 183 11.92 4.36 -16.74
N VAL A 184 12.12 5.67 -16.92
CA VAL A 184 11.87 6.35 -18.20
C VAL A 184 12.94 5.90 -19.20
N THR A 185 12.52 5.32 -20.31
CA THR A 185 13.39 4.99 -21.44
C THR A 185 13.78 6.25 -22.20
N THR A 186 14.89 6.20 -22.92
CA THR A 186 15.30 7.28 -23.84
C THR A 186 14.16 7.59 -24.82
N PRO A 187 13.84 8.87 -25.08
CA PRO A 187 12.84 9.24 -26.06
C PRO A 187 13.17 8.61 -27.42
N ASP A 188 12.24 7.81 -27.94
CA ASP A 188 12.31 7.25 -29.29
C ASP A 188 11.34 8.04 -30.19
N PRO A 189 11.84 8.83 -31.15
CA PRO A 189 10.97 9.55 -32.09
C PRO A 189 10.27 8.62 -33.08
N GLY A 190 10.60 7.32 -33.08
CA GLY A 190 10.14 6.35 -34.06
C GLY A 190 10.83 6.53 -35.43
N PRO A 191 10.31 5.87 -36.47
CA PRO A 191 10.80 6.05 -37.84
C PRO A 191 10.70 7.52 -38.28
N ASN A 192 11.70 7.99 -39.04
CA ASN A 192 11.68 9.36 -39.56
C ASN A 192 10.58 9.51 -40.63
N TYR A 193 9.44 10.06 -40.23
CA TYR A 193 8.28 10.27 -41.08
C TYR A 193 8.60 11.12 -42.31
N ALA A 194 9.37 12.21 -42.15
CA ALA A 194 9.71 13.10 -43.25
C ALA A 194 10.50 12.34 -44.33
N LYS A 195 11.51 11.56 -43.91
CA LYS A 195 12.30 10.73 -44.83
C LYS A 195 11.44 9.66 -45.52
N PHE A 196 10.55 9.00 -44.79
CA PHE A 196 9.64 8.00 -45.37
C PHE A 196 8.71 8.62 -46.43
N MET A 197 8.16 9.81 -46.16
CA MET A 197 7.30 10.52 -47.11
C MET A 197 8.06 11.08 -48.31
N GLU A 198 9.31 11.51 -48.12
CA GLU A 198 10.22 11.89 -49.22
C GLU A 198 10.48 10.70 -50.14
N GLU A 199 10.80 9.53 -49.58
CA GLU A 199 11.04 8.30 -50.35
C GLU A 199 9.79 7.86 -51.13
N TYR A 200 8.60 7.92 -50.50
CA TYR A 200 7.32 7.69 -51.19
C TYR A 200 7.12 8.67 -52.37
N ARG A 201 7.36 9.96 -52.13
CA ARG A 201 7.21 11.01 -53.14
C ARG A 201 8.17 10.81 -54.32
N PHE A 202 9.46 10.59 -54.06
CA PHE A 202 10.44 10.35 -55.12
C PHE A 202 10.12 9.11 -55.95
N THR A 203 9.63 8.04 -55.30
CA THR A 203 9.24 6.82 -56.01
C THR A 203 8.07 7.07 -56.95
N ARG A 204 7.07 7.84 -56.52
CA ARG A 204 5.93 8.26 -57.37
C ARG A 204 6.36 9.19 -58.51
N GLU A 205 7.25 10.16 -58.23
CA GLU A 205 7.81 11.07 -59.25
C GLU A 205 8.68 10.32 -60.29
N ALA A 206 9.33 9.22 -59.90
CA ALA A 206 10.09 8.35 -60.80
C ALA A 206 9.23 7.45 -61.71
N GLY A 207 7.90 7.53 -61.62
CA GLY A 207 6.96 6.76 -62.44
C GLY A 207 6.77 5.30 -62.00
N LEU A 208 7.23 4.93 -60.81
CA LEU A 208 7.03 3.61 -60.22
C LEU A 208 5.69 3.57 -59.46
N ASP A 209 5.01 2.42 -59.45
CA ASP A 209 3.81 2.27 -58.63
C ASP A 209 4.20 1.99 -57.18
N ALA A 210 3.93 2.96 -56.31
CA ALA A 210 4.33 2.94 -54.92
C ALA A 210 3.10 2.97 -54.02
N GLU A 211 2.90 1.95 -53.19
CA GLU A 211 1.78 1.87 -52.25
C GLU A 211 2.30 1.87 -50.81
N ILE A 212 1.65 2.63 -49.93
CA ILE A 212 1.91 2.58 -48.49
C ILE A 212 0.97 1.54 -47.89
N VAL A 213 1.53 0.40 -47.51
CA VAL A 213 0.79 -0.65 -46.80
C VAL A 213 1.08 -0.55 -45.31
N ILE A 214 0.04 -0.36 -44.52
CA ILE A 214 0.15 -0.39 -43.06
C ILE A 214 0.14 -1.85 -42.62
N GLU A 215 1.32 -2.41 -42.36
CA GLU A 215 1.42 -3.74 -41.80
C GLU A 215 1.19 -3.67 -40.29
N GLN A 216 0.07 -4.23 -39.83
CA GLN A 216 -0.13 -4.49 -38.42
C GLN A 216 0.82 -5.62 -38.01
N GLU A 217 1.68 -5.39 -37.02
CA GLU A 217 2.73 -6.30 -36.53
C GLU A 217 2.16 -7.54 -35.79
N ARG A 218 1.10 -8.16 -36.32
CA ARG A 218 0.60 -9.49 -35.97
C ARG A 218 -0.37 -9.55 -34.78
N ARG A 219 -1.60 -9.12 -35.05
CA ARG A 219 -2.82 -9.42 -34.27
C ARG A 219 -3.16 -10.93 -34.22
N ALA A 220 -2.68 -11.69 -35.21
CA ALA A 220 -3.03 -13.10 -35.42
C ALA A 220 -2.31 -14.09 -34.48
N GLU A 221 -1.03 -13.88 -34.13
CA GLU A 221 -0.31 -14.77 -33.21
C GLU A 221 -0.73 -14.57 -31.76
N ALA A 222 -1.05 -13.33 -31.35
CA ALA A 222 -1.63 -13.04 -30.04
C ALA A 222 -3.05 -13.63 -29.92
N ALA A 223 -3.88 -13.50 -30.97
CA ALA A 223 -5.21 -14.12 -31.01
C ALA A 223 -5.14 -15.66 -31.03
N ALA A 224 -4.17 -16.26 -31.74
CA ALA A 224 -3.92 -17.70 -31.75
C ALA A 224 -3.44 -18.22 -30.38
N ALA A 225 -2.57 -17.48 -29.68
CA ALA A 225 -2.12 -17.84 -28.33
C ALA A 225 -3.24 -17.74 -27.29
N VAL A 226 -4.17 -16.78 -27.43
CA VAL A 226 -5.37 -16.62 -26.59
C VAL A 226 -6.41 -17.72 -26.86
N THR A 227 -6.52 -18.21 -28.11
CA THR A 227 -7.46 -19.28 -28.48
C THR A 227 -6.96 -20.69 -28.16
N VAL A 228 -5.64 -20.92 -28.06
CA VAL A 228 -5.04 -22.26 -27.88
C VAL A 228 -4.93 -22.71 -26.41
N ALA A 229 -5.12 -21.84 -25.41
CA ALA A 229 -4.94 -22.21 -24.00
C ALA A 229 -6.21 -22.02 -23.16
N VAL A 230 -7.04 -23.06 -23.08
CA VAL A 230 -8.27 -23.06 -22.25
C VAL A 230 -8.16 -23.98 -21.02
N ALA A 231 -7.14 -24.85 -20.95
CA ALA A 231 -6.92 -25.67 -19.76
C ALA A 231 -6.12 -24.89 -18.70
N GLU A 232 -6.70 -24.74 -17.50
CA GLU A 232 -6.00 -24.22 -16.34
C GLU A 232 -4.90 -25.20 -15.91
N GLU A 233 -3.69 -24.67 -15.69
CA GLU A 233 -2.52 -25.48 -15.33
C GLU A 233 -2.08 -25.15 -13.91
N SER A 234 -1.93 -26.19 -13.08
CA SER A 234 -1.35 -26.03 -11.74
C SER A 234 0.17 -25.97 -11.82
N VAL A 235 0.74 -24.77 -11.74
CA VAL A 235 2.19 -24.54 -11.67
C VAL A 235 2.78 -24.65 -10.24
N PRO A 236 4.05 -25.08 -10.09
CA PRO A 236 4.70 -25.16 -8.78
C PRO A 236 5.02 -23.77 -8.20
N TYR A 237 5.11 -23.69 -6.87
CA TYR A 237 5.34 -22.41 -6.17
C TYR A 237 6.63 -21.69 -6.58
N THR A 238 7.68 -22.43 -6.97
CA THR A 238 8.91 -21.86 -7.51
C THR A 238 8.66 -21.02 -8.77
N THR A 239 7.79 -21.51 -9.67
CA THR A 239 7.40 -20.81 -10.89
C THR A 239 6.58 -19.57 -10.55
N VAL A 240 5.64 -19.67 -9.60
CA VAL A 240 4.85 -18.52 -9.12
C VAL A 240 5.74 -17.39 -8.61
N ILE A 241 6.78 -17.70 -7.80
CA ILE A 241 7.73 -16.69 -7.31
C ILE A 241 8.53 -16.07 -8.46
N THR A 242 9.02 -16.88 -9.40
CA THR A 242 9.83 -16.41 -10.53
C THR A 242 9.02 -15.50 -11.45
N GLU A 243 7.80 -15.92 -11.83
CA GLU A 243 6.89 -15.12 -12.64
C GLU A 243 6.52 -13.80 -11.94
N ALA A 244 6.17 -13.86 -10.64
CA ALA A 244 5.89 -12.66 -9.87
C ALA A 244 7.09 -11.69 -9.80
N SER A 245 8.31 -12.21 -9.67
CA SER A 245 9.52 -11.36 -9.64
C SER A 245 9.78 -10.70 -11.00
N HIS A 246 9.57 -11.44 -12.09
CA HIS A 246 9.71 -10.92 -13.45
C HIS A 246 8.62 -9.87 -13.75
N PHE A 247 7.36 -10.16 -13.43
CA PHE A 247 6.26 -9.22 -13.62
C PHE A 247 6.39 -7.98 -12.75
N PHE A 248 6.87 -8.10 -11.51
CA PHE A 248 7.06 -6.95 -10.64
C PHE A 248 7.92 -5.85 -11.29
N VAL A 249 9.01 -6.23 -11.99
CA VAL A 249 9.87 -5.28 -12.71
C VAL A 249 9.09 -4.50 -13.77
N ILE A 250 8.13 -5.16 -14.42
CA ILE A 250 7.28 -4.58 -15.46
C ILE A 250 6.19 -3.70 -14.83
N PHE A 251 5.40 -4.25 -13.92
CA PHE A 251 4.16 -3.65 -13.42
C PHE A 251 4.38 -2.62 -12.31
N LYS A 252 5.56 -2.55 -11.66
CA LYS A 252 5.89 -1.44 -10.75
C LYS A 252 5.84 -0.07 -11.44
N ARG A 253 6.02 -0.01 -12.76
CA ARG A 253 5.86 1.19 -13.60
C ARG A 253 4.47 1.81 -13.50
N LEU A 254 3.45 1.00 -13.20
CA LEU A 254 2.07 1.48 -13.03
C LEU A 254 1.94 2.44 -11.85
N PHE A 255 2.71 2.22 -10.77
CA PHE A 255 2.66 3.09 -9.59
C PHE A 255 3.17 4.52 -9.88
N VAL A 256 4.03 4.68 -10.89
CA VAL A 256 4.60 5.97 -11.32
C VAL A 256 3.98 6.51 -12.61
N ASN A 257 2.80 6.01 -12.99
CA ASN A 257 2.04 6.41 -14.18
C ASN A 257 2.83 6.27 -15.50
N LEU A 258 3.69 5.26 -15.60
CA LEU A 258 4.33 4.89 -16.86
C LEU A 258 3.46 3.87 -17.61
N ILE A 259 3.45 4.00 -18.94
CA ILE A 259 2.66 3.15 -19.86
C ILE A 259 3.42 1.85 -20.08
N LEU A 260 2.68 0.73 -20.19
CA LEU A 260 3.25 -0.59 -20.49
C LEU A 260 3.20 -0.87 -21.99
N SER A 261 4.16 -1.67 -22.48
CA SER A 261 4.22 -2.01 -23.91
C SER A 261 3.17 -3.06 -24.29
N PHE A 262 2.82 -3.12 -25.58
CA PHE A 262 1.90 -4.13 -26.11
C PHE A 262 2.44 -5.56 -25.95
N GLN A 263 3.76 -5.75 -26.09
CA GLN A 263 4.40 -7.06 -25.92
C GLN A 263 4.32 -7.53 -24.46
N GLU A 264 4.56 -6.62 -23.51
CA GLU A 264 4.45 -6.91 -22.06
C GLU A 264 3.02 -7.28 -21.67
N ARG A 265 2.04 -6.56 -22.23
CA ARG A 265 0.61 -6.86 -22.08
C ARG A 265 0.28 -8.27 -22.56
N THR A 266 0.62 -8.58 -23.81
CA THR A 266 0.29 -9.88 -24.44
C THR A 266 0.93 -11.04 -23.69
N ARG A 267 2.19 -10.88 -23.26
CA ARG A 267 2.90 -11.90 -22.46
C ARG A 267 2.23 -12.14 -21.10
N SER A 268 1.89 -11.07 -20.40
CA SER A 268 1.20 -11.15 -19.11
C SER A 268 -0.17 -11.83 -19.26
N GLN A 269 -0.95 -11.39 -20.25
CA GLN A 269 -2.28 -11.90 -20.54
C GLN A 269 -2.26 -13.40 -20.85
N ALA A 270 -1.36 -13.85 -21.74
CA ALA A 270 -1.21 -15.26 -22.09
C ALA A 270 -0.88 -16.14 -20.86
N THR A 271 -0.12 -15.59 -19.92
CA THR A 271 0.23 -16.29 -18.67
C THR A 271 -0.99 -16.38 -17.75
N PHE A 272 -1.67 -15.25 -17.48
CA PHE A 272 -2.81 -15.19 -16.57
C PHE A 272 -4.04 -15.96 -17.05
N LEU A 273 -4.23 -16.12 -18.37
CA LEU A 273 -5.29 -16.97 -18.92
C LEU A 273 -5.13 -18.46 -18.58
N ARG A 274 -3.89 -18.92 -18.36
CA ARG A 274 -3.55 -20.33 -18.02
C ARG A 274 -3.54 -20.63 -16.53
N LEU A 275 -3.43 -19.61 -15.69
CA LEU A 275 -3.33 -19.78 -14.24
C LEU A 275 -4.69 -20.10 -13.62
N THR A 276 -4.64 -20.85 -12.52
CA THR A 276 -5.77 -20.94 -11.59
C THR A 276 -5.99 -19.60 -10.86
N PRO A 277 -7.21 -19.28 -10.40
CA PRO A 277 -7.48 -18.06 -9.65
C PRO A 277 -6.53 -17.89 -8.46
N GLU A 278 -6.32 -18.94 -7.68
CA GLU A 278 -5.49 -18.93 -6.48
C GLU A 278 -4.04 -18.53 -6.80
N GLN A 279 -3.48 -19.09 -7.88
CA GLN A 279 -2.13 -18.77 -8.34
C GLN A 279 -2.02 -17.35 -8.87
N ALA A 280 -3.00 -16.87 -9.64
CA ALA A 280 -3.01 -15.51 -10.14
C ALA A 280 -3.07 -14.48 -9.01
N TYR A 281 -3.94 -14.69 -8.02
CA TYR A 281 -3.94 -13.86 -6.82
C TYR A 281 -2.61 -13.96 -6.06
N LYS A 282 -1.97 -15.13 -6.03
CA LYS A 282 -0.69 -15.29 -5.35
C LYS A 282 0.44 -14.51 -6.00
N ILE A 283 0.48 -14.45 -7.33
CA ILE A 283 1.43 -13.61 -8.08
C ILE A 283 1.24 -12.15 -7.67
N ILE A 284 0.01 -11.64 -7.71
CA ILE A 284 -0.32 -10.25 -7.35
C ILE A 284 0.05 -9.96 -5.89
N GLU A 285 -0.23 -10.89 -4.97
CA GLU A 285 0.16 -10.76 -3.56
C GLU A 285 1.67 -10.56 -3.37
N ILE A 286 2.48 -11.29 -4.16
CA ILE A 286 3.94 -11.18 -4.14
C ILE A 286 4.39 -9.85 -4.76
N GLU A 287 3.83 -9.45 -5.90
CA GLU A 287 4.17 -8.17 -6.54
C GLU A 287 3.86 -6.97 -5.66
N LEU A 288 2.66 -6.93 -5.07
CA LEU A 288 2.30 -5.88 -4.10
C LEU A 288 3.17 -5.95 -2.84
N SER A 289 3.73 -7.12 -2.51
CA SER A 289 4.78 -7.24 -1.49
C SER A 289 6.07 -6.56 -1.85
N LEU A 290 6.57 -6.85 -3.04
CA LEU A 290 7.80 -6.28 -3.53
C LEU A 290 7.65 -4.76 -3.66
N MET A 291 6.47 -4.28 -4.08
CA MET A 291 6.18 -2.85 -4.13
C MET A 291 6.16 -2.21 -2.74
N TYR A 292 5.48 -2.82 -1.77
CA TYR A 292 5.51 -2.34 -0.39
C TYR A 292 6.95 -2.26 0.13
N ASP A 293 7.75 -3.30 -0.09
CA ASP A 293 9.15 -3.34 0.33
C ASP A 293 9.95 -2.22 -0.36
N THR A 294 9.71 -1.92 -1.65
CA THR A 294 10.34 -0.80 -2.36
C THR A 294 9.96 0.57 -1.78
N LEU A 295 8.69 0.79 -1.41
CA LEU A 295 8.19 2.10 -1.01
C LEU A 295 8.36 2.44 0.47
N HIS A 296 8.34 1.43 1.33
CA HIS A 296 8.22 1.63 2.77
C HIS A 296 9.39 1.06 3.57
N SER A 297 10.36 0.42 2.91
CA SER A 297 11.48 -0.25 3.55
C SER A 297 12.81 0.09 2.85
N LYS A 298 13.93 -0.37 3.40
CA LYS A 298 15.25 -0.19 2.76
C LYS A 298 15.50 -1.15 1.59
N ALA A 299 14.54 -2.01 1.21
CA ALA A 299 14.71 -3.06 0.21
C ALA A 299 15.26 -2.56 -1.14
N ALA A 300 14.85 -1.36 -1.59
CA ALA A 300 15.32 -0.76 -2.83
C ALA A 300 16.85 -0.58 -2.89
N VAL A 301 17.50 -0.40 -1.73
CA VAL A 301 18.95 -0.24 -1.60
C VAL A 301 19.60 -1.56 -1.16
N ILE A 302 19.01 -2.24 -0.18
CA ILE A 302 19.52 -3.47 0.44
C ILE A 302 19.83 -4.57 -0.59
N HIS A 303 18.97 -4.77 -1.59
CA HIS A 303 19.14 -5.88 -2.54
C HIS A 303 20.14 -5.61 -3.67
N THR A 304 20.68 -4.39 -3.76
CA THR A 304 21.74 -4.01 -4.72
C THR A 304 23.11 -4.52 -4.27
N TRP A 305 24.10 -4.52 -5.17
CA TRP A 305 25.45 -5.00 -4.84
C TRP A 305 26.13 -4.14 -3.77
N TYR A 306 25.95 -2.81 -3.80
CA TYR A 306 26.51 -1.89 -2.80
C TYR A 306 25.77 -1.98 -1.47
N GLY A 307 24.44 -2.18 -1.46
CA GLY A 307 23.69 -2.43 -0.23
C GLY A 307 24.15 -3.70 0.49
N ARG A 308 24.42 -4.79 -0.25
CA ARG A 308 25.00 -6.01 0.32
C ARG A 308 26.39 -5.75 0.90
N LEU A 309 27.24 -4.98 0.22
CA LEU A 309 28.56 -4.59 0.72
C LEU A 309 28.46 -3.78 2.02
N PHE A 310 27.58 -2.79 2.07
CA PHE A 310 27.39 -1.97 3.27
C PHE A 310 26.96 -2.80 4.49
N ARG A 311 26.16 -3.87 4.31
CA ARG A 311 25.79 -4.76 5.43
C ARG A 311 26.96 -5.52 6.03
N TRP A 312 27.83 -6.04 5.18
CA TRP A 312 29.07 -6.67 5.66
C TRP A 312 29.96 -5.63 6.35
N LEU A 313 30.06 -4.42 5.79
CA LEU A 313 30.82 -3.33 6.37
C LEU A 313 30.29 -2.91 7.75
N THR A 314 28.99 -2.69 7.92
CA THR A 314 28.41 -2.27 9.21
C THR A 314 28.48 -3.38 10.26
N LEU A 315 28.27 -4.64 9.88
CA LEU A 315 28.43 -5.78 10.79
C LEU A 315 29.87 -5.94 11.27
N LEU A 316 30.85 -5.92 10.35
CA LEU A 316 32.26 -6.03 10.68
C LEU A 316 32.73 -4.85 11.54
N SER A 317 32.31 -3.63 11.19
CA SER A 317 32.64 -2.42 11.94
C SER A 317 32.09 -2.46 13.37
N THR A 318 30.80 -2.81 13.53
CA THR A 318 30.14 -2.90 14.84
C THR A 318 30.73 -4.02 15.70
N SER A 319 31.04 -5.17 15.09
CA SER A 319 31.70 -6.29 15.78
C SER A 319 33.10 -5.92 16.25
N THR A 320 33.88 -5.24 15.40
CA THR A 320 35.22 -4.76 15.73
C THR A 320 35.16 -3.74 16.87
N ALA A 321 34.23 -2.79 16.82
CA ALA A 321 34.02 -1.82 17.89
C ALA A 321 33.69 -2.50 19.24
N CYS A 322 32.81 -3.51 19.23
CA CYS A 322 32.42 -4.26 20.43
C CYS A 322 33.63 -4.99 21.04
N ILE A 323 34.42 -5.68 20.21
CA ILE A 323 35.62 -6.40 20.65
C ILE A 323 36.65 -5.40 21.22
N LEU A 324 36.95 -4.32 20.50
CA LEU A 324 37.93 -3.33 20.93
C LEU A 324 37.51 -2.63 22.22
N PHE A 325 36.23 -2.29 22.38
CA PHE A 325 35.71 -1.70 23.61
C PHE A 325 35.94 -2.63 24.81
N ASN A 326 35.65 -3.92 24.68
CA ASN A 326 35.83 -4.90 25.75
C ASN A 326 37.30 -5.29 25.99
N VAL A 327 38.15 -5.30 24.95
CA VAL A 327 39.56 -5.69 25.07
C VAL A 327 40.43 -4.54 25.59
N LEU A 328 40.28 -3.33 25.05
CA LEU A 328 41.07 -2.16 25.44
C LEU A 328 40.71 -1.67 26.85
N ASP A 329 39.53 -2.05 27.36
CA ASP A 329 39.02 -1.57 28.65
C ASP A 329 38.98 -2.63 29.76
N LYS A 330 39.36 -3.89 29.45
CA LYS A 330 39.40 -5.04 30.37
C LYS A 330 40.12 -4.78 31.71
N GLY A 331 41.14 -3.91 31.71
CA GLY A 331 41.92 -3.53 32.90
C GLY A 331 41.44 -2.27 33.64
N LYS A 332 40.53 -1.48 33.04
CA LYS A 332 40.07 -0.17 33.56
C LYS A 332 38.56 -0.11 33.83
N HIS A 333 37.81 -1.19 33.58
CA HIS A 333 36.39 -1.32 33.96
C HIS A 333 36.10 -1.07 35.45
N LYS A 334 37.09 -1.25 36.35
CA LYS A 334 36.94 -0.88 37.77
C LYS A 334 36.82 0.63 38.00
N SER A 335 37.18 1.44 37.00
CA SER A 335 37.26 2.89 37.11
C SER A 335 36.02 3.58 36.51
N TYR A 336 35.27 2.92 35.62
CA TYR A 336 34.01 3.44 35.05
C TYR A 336 32.78 3.03 35.87
N ASN A 337 31.67 3.77 35.73
CA ASN A 337 30.40 3.33 36.28
C ASN A 337 29.93 2.01 35.62
N ARG A 338 29.67 0.99 36.45
CA ARG A 338 29.22 -0.33 36.00
C ARG A 338 27.92 -0.26 35.22
N ILE A 339 27.03 0.67 35.56
CA ILE A 339 25.75 0.85 34.86
C ILE A 339 26.00 1.30 33.42
N ASP A 340 26.87 2.29 33.22
CA ASP A 340 27.14 2.84 31.87
C ASP A 340 27.87 1.82 30.98
N VAL A 341 28.75 0.99 31.55
CA VAL A 341 29.38 -0.14 30.84
C VAL A 341 28.34 -1.21 30.48
N CYS A 342 27.42 -1.53 31.40
CA CYS A 342 26.33 -2.47 31.15
C CYS A 342 25.43 -1.98 30.01
N ILE A 343 25.00 -0.71 30.03
CA ILE A 343 24.21 -0.08 28.98
C ILE A 343 24.95 -0.12 27.64
N THR A 344 26.24 0.22 27.62
CA THR A 344 27.05 0.17 26.39
C THR A 344 27.09 -1.24 25.79
N ASN A 345 27.22 -2.27 26.62
CA ASN A 345 27.18 -3.66 26.17
C ASN A 345 25.77 -4.08 25.68
N ILE A 346 24.70 -3.59 26.31
CA ILE A 346 23.32 -3.78 25.81
C ILE A 346 23.16 -3.13 24.43
N LEU A 347 23.71 -1.94 24.21
CA LEU A 347 23.68 -1.26 22.91
C LEU A 347 24.44 -2.03 21.83
N PHE A 348 25.63 -2.55 22.15
CA PHE A 348 26.36 -3.44 21.24
C PHE A 348 25.60 -4.71 20.91
N GLY A 349 25.07 -5.40 21.94
CA GLY A 349 24.26 -6.61 21.76
C GLY A 349 23.04 -6.33 20.89
N GLY A 350 22.30 -5.26 21.18
CA GLY A 350 21.17 -4.79 20.39
C GLY A 350 21.56 -4.52 18.94
N ALA A 351 22.59 -3.71 18.70
CA ALA A 351 23.07 -3.38 17.35
C ALA A 351 23.44 -4.63 16.54
N LEU A 352 24.20 -5.56 17.13
CA LEU A 352 24.60 -6.81 16.47
C LEU A 352 23.41 -7.72 16.19
N CYS A 353 22.49 -7.88 17.14
CA CYS A 353 21.26 -8.66 16.94
C CYS A 353 20.41 -8.09 15.81
N LEU A 354 20.25 -6.76 15.74
CA LEU A 354 19.51 -6.09 14.67
C LEU A 354 20.18 -6.31 13.30
N GLU A 355 21.52 -6.26 13.20
CA GLU A 355 22.25 -6.53 11.96
C GLU A 355 22.12 -7.99 11.48
N VAL A 356 22.31 -8.95 12.39
CA VAL A 356 22.19 -10.38 12.06
C VAL A 356 20.77 -10.69 11.59
N TYR A 357 19.75 -10.16 12.26
CA TYR A 357 18.36 -10.32 11.86
C TYR A 357 18.09 -9.71 10.48
N ALA A 358 18.57 -8.50 10.23
CA ALA A 358 18.45 -7.83 8.94
C ALA A 358 19.06 -8.64 7.80
N ILE A 359 20.26 -9.19 7.99
CA ILE A 359 20.92 -10.07 7.00
C ILE A 359 20.10 -11.33 6.76
N GLY A 360 19.57 -11.96 7.83
CA GLY A 360 18.68 -13.11 7.70
C GLY A 360 17.43 -12.80 6.85
N MET A 361 16.78 -11.65 7.12
CA MET A 361 15.61 -11.21 6.36
C MET A 361 15.93 -10.88 4.91
N MET A 362 17.11 -10.32 4.62
CA MET A 362 17.60 -10.09 3.26
C MET A 362 17.79 -11.42 2.52
N LEU A 363 18.39 -12.44 3.16
CA LEU A 363 18.62 -13.74 2.54
C LEU A 363 17.31 -14.48 2.23
N ILE A 364 16.31 -14.38 3.11
CA ILE A 364 14.99 -15.04 2.98
C ILE A 364 13.98 -14.17 2.18
N SER A 365 14.48 -13.35 1.26
CA SER A 365 13.67 -12.43 0.46
C SER A 365 13.43 -12.97 -0.95
N TYR A 366 12.26 -12.67 -1.52
CA TYR A 366 11.93 -12.98 -2.92
C TYR A 366 12.94 -12.34 -3.89
N TRP A 367 13.44 -11.14 -3.57
CA TRP A 367 14.50 -10.46 -4.33
C TRP A 367 15.79 -11.28 -4.44
N THR A 368 16.21 -11.91 -3.34
CA THR A 368 17.44 -12.70 -3.28
C THR A 368 17.28 -14.00 -4.06
N TYR A 369 16.11 -14.64 -3.96
CA TYR A 369 15.79 -15.82 -4.75
C TYR A 369 15.81 -15.53 -6.26
N ALA A 370 15.16 -14.44 -6.70
CA ALA A 370 15.15 -14.03 -8.10
C ALA A 370 16.57 -13.76 -8.63
N ALA A 371 17.39 -13.02 -7.88
CA ALA A 371 18.78 -12.74 -8.26
C ALA A 371 19.64 -14.02 -8.37
N LEU A 372 19.42 -15.02 -7.49
CA LEU A 372 20.13 -16.30 -7.57
C LEU A 372 19.73 -17.13 -8.79
N GLN A 373 18.46 -17.03 -9.20
CA GLN A 373 17.96 -17.69 -10.39
C GLN A 373 18.58 -17.09 -11.66
N ASP A 374 18.69 -15.76 -11.73
CA ASP A 374 19.35 -15.05 -12.84
C ASP A 374 20.84 -15.39 -12.95
N CYS A 375 21.52 -15.58 -11.81
CA CYS A 375 22.93 -16.02 -11.77
C CYS A 375 23.11 -17.53 -11.96
N ASN A 376 22.04 -18.29 -12.26
CA ASN A 376 22.03 -19.75 -12.42
C ASN A 376 22.65 -20.53 -11.24
N CYS A 377 22.58 -19.97 -10.03
CA CYS A 377 23.18 -20.51 -8.80
C CYS A 377 22.25 -21.52 -8.10
N ARG A 378 22.06 -22.70 -8.70
CA ARG A 378 21.02 -23.68 -8.30
C ARG A 378 21.11 -24.16 -6.85
N SER A 379 22.32 -24.43 -6.34
CA SER A 379 22.52 -24.94 -4.98
C SER A 379 22.06 -23.92 -3.92
N LEU A 380 22.56 -22.68 -4.00
CA LEU A 380 22.17 -21.60 -3.10
C LEU A 380 20.69 -21.21 -3.28
N GLY A 381 20.19 -21.21 -4.52
CA GLY A 381 18.78 -20.98 -4.82
C GLY A 381 17.86 -21.99 -4.11
N SER A 382 18.24 -23.27 -4.10
CA SER A 382 17.48 -24.32 -3.41
C SER A 382 17.43 -24.13 -1.89
N LEU A 383 18.53 -23.69 -1.27
CA LEU A 383 18.60 -23.41 0.17
C LEU A 383 17.75 -22.19 0.55
N VAL A 384 17.83 -21.11 -0.24
CA VAL A 384 17.00 -19.92 -0.06
C VAL A 384 15.54 -20.26 -0.25
N PHE A 385 15.19 -21.06 -1.26
CA PHE A 385 13.80 -21.50 -1.48
C PHE A 385 13.25 -22.30 -0.30
N ARG A 386 14.00 -23.29 0.22
CA ARG A 386 13.59 -24.03 1.43
C ARG A 386 13.33 -23.10 2.61
N SER A 387 14.16 -22.08 2.77
CA SER A 387 13.98 -21.07 3.81
C SER A 387 12.74 -20.21 3.58
N ILE A 388 12.50 -19.78 2.34
CA ILE A 388 11.27 -19.05 1.95
C ILE A 388 10.04 -19.90 2.21
N GLN A 389 10.07 -21.19 1.87
CA GLN A 389 8.95 -22.11 2.09
C GLN A 389 8.63 -22.24 3.59
N TYR A 390 9.64 -22.29 4.45
CA TYR A 390 9.46 -22.34 5.90
C TYR A 390 8.95 -21.03 6.50
N PHE A 391 9.60 -19.90 6.20
CA PHE A 391 9.28 -18.61 6.84
C PHE A 391 8.13 -17.84 6.15
N ARG A 392 7.91 -18.08 4.86
CA ARG A 392 6.93 -17.38 4.01
C ARG A 392 6.16 -18.36 3.11
N PRO A 393 5.50 -19.39 3.68
CA PRO A 393 4.81 -20.41 2.90
C PRO A 393 3.77 -19.81 1.95
N GLU A 394 3.42 -20.57 0.92
CA GLU A 394 2.43 -20.17 -0.09
C GLU A 394 1.06 -19.85 0.52
N SER A 395 0.63 -20.62 1.53
CA SER A 395 -0.60 -20.37 2.28
C SER A 395 -0.60 -19.05 3.06
N ARG A 396 0.57 -18.47 3.35
CA ARG A 396 0.68 -17.21 4.10
C ARG A 396 0.32 -16.04 3.19
N ALA A 397 -0.82 -15.42 3.46
CA ALA A 397 -1.26 -14.18 2.85
C ALA A 397 -0.19 -13.09 2.93
N LYS A 398 -0.02 -12.34 1.84
CA LYS A 398 0.95 -11.22 1.80
C LYS A 398 0.33 -9.86 2.10
N TRP A 399 -0.99 -9.78 2.18
CA TRP A 399 -1.75 -8.61 2.63
C TRP A 399 -2.84 -9.08 3.60
N SER A 400 -3.66 -8.18 4.13
CA SER A 400 -4.66 -8.53 5.15
C SER A 400 -5.73 -9.51 4.67
N ASN A 401 -6.01 -9.57 3.36
CA ASN A 401 -7.18 -10.27 2.81
C ASN A 401 -8.51 -9.81 3.43
N LEU A 402 -8.55 -8.61 4.01
CA LEU A 402 -9.75 -8.01 4.58
C LEU A 402 -10.28 -6.92 3.65
N MET A 403 -11.60 -6.78 3.61
CA MET A 403 -12.29 -5.63 3.04
C MET A 403 -13.17 -4.97 4.09
N ALA A 404 -13.16 -3.65 4.10
CA ALA A 404 -14.01 -2.87 5.00
C ALA A 404 -15.48 -2.90 4.55
N GLN A 405 -16.38 -2.73 5.52
CA GLN A 405 -17.82 -2.80 5.33
C GLN A 405 -18.46 -1.56 5.93
N HIS A 406 -19.30 -0.89 5.15
CA HIS A 406 -20.14 0.19 5.60
C HIS A 406 -21.53 0.07 4.97
N ASN A 407 -22.59 0.30 5.75
CA ASN A 407 -23.97 0.18 5.29
C ASN A 407 -24.78 1.41 5.70
N LEU A 408 -25.47 2.02 4.74
CA LEU A 408 -26.12 3.32 4.92
C LEU A 408 -27.33 3.24 5.86
N ILE A 409 -28.21 2.25 5.68
CA ILE A 409 -29.42 2.10 6.50
C ILE A 409 -29.02 1.83 7.95
N SER A 410 -28.12 0.88 8.16
CA SER A 410 -27.59 0.53 9.48
C SER A 410 -26.91 1.73 10.16
N PHE A 411 -26.11 2.51 9.40
CA PHE A 411 -25.51 3.74 9.91
C PHE A 411 -26.58 4.76 10.33
N CYS A 412 -27.61 4.99 9.52
CA CYS A 412 -28.67 5.94 9.83
C CYS A 412 -29.50 5.55 11.05
N LEU A 413 -29.69 4.25 11.30
CA LEU A 413 -30.41 3.74 12.47
C LEU A 413 -29.58 3.83 13.77
N LEU A 414 -28.25 3.68 13.67
CA LEU A 414 -27.34 3.62 14.82
C LEU A 414 -26.68 4.96 15.17
N ASP A 415 -26.53 5.88 14.22
CA ASP A 415 -25.89 7.19 14.42
C ASP A 415 -26.83 8.14 15.19
N LYS A 416 -26.76 8.05 16.53
CA LYS A 416 -27.45 8.94 17.46
C LYS A 416 -26.51 10.08 17.90
N PRO A 417 -26.94 11.36 17.82
CA PRO A 417 -26.12 12.47 18.26
C PRO A 417 -25.94 12.45 19.79
N THR A 418 -24.70 12.21 20.24
CA THR A 418 -24.29 12.32 21.65
C THR A 418 -23.49 13.59 21.90
N MET A 419 -23.33 14.01 23.16
CA MET A 419 -22.46 15.14 23.52
C MET A 419 -21.02 14.94 23.04
N LEU A 420 -20.50 13.71 23.10
CA LEU A 420 -19.17 13.37 22.57
C LEU A 420 -19.08 13.60 21.06
N THR A 421 -20.07 13.16 20.28
CA THR A 421 -20.07 13.38 18.82
C THR A 421 -20.14 14.86 18.45
N LYS A 422 -20.79 15.70 19.28
CA LYS A 422 -20.78 17.16 19.10
C LYS A 422 -19.39 17.74 19.33
N VAL A 423 -18.70 17.33 20.41
CA VAL A 423 -17.32 17.77 20.67
C VAL A 423 -16.37 17.34 19.55
N LEU A 424 -16.45 16.07 19.13
CA LEU A 424 -15.64 15.55 18.04
C LEU A 424 -15.90 16.27 16.71
N SER A 425 -17.14 16.73 16.48
CA SER A 425 -17.47 17.54 15.29
C SER A 425 -16.80 18.90 15.32
N VAL A 426 -16.73 19.56 16.48
CA VAL A 426 -16.02 20.84 16.66
C VAL A 426 -14.52 20.68 16.44
N LEU A 427 -13.94 19.55 16.86
CA LEU A 427 -12.52 19.24 16.67
C LEU A 427 -12.17 18.72 15.27
N GLY A 428 -13.16 18.54 14.38
CA GLY A 428 -12.94 17.95 13.04
C GLY A 428 -12.61 16.45 13.06
N LEU A 429 -12.73 15.78 14.21
CA LEU A 429 -12.39 14.37 14.40
C LEU A 429 -13.58 13.41 14.23
N LYS A 430 -14.80 13.94 14.08
CA LYS A 430 -16.01 13.13 13.95
C LYS A 430 -15.92 12.08 12.83
N VAL A 431 -15.42 12.46 11.65
CA VAL A 431 -15.31 11.52 10.51
C VAL A 431 -14.39 10.34 10.83
N HIS A 432 -13.26 10.60 11.50
CA HIS A 432 -12.33 9.55 11.92
C HIS A 432 -12.94 8.65 13.01
N TRP A 433 -13.72 9.23 13.91
CA TRP A 433 -14.43 8.52 14.96
C TRP A 433 -15.54 7.61 14.41
N ASP A 434 -16.36 8.14 13.50
CA ASP A 434 -17.43 7.38 12.85
C ASP A 434 -16.82 6.25 12.00
N SER A 435 -15.70 6.52 11.33
CA SER A 435 -14.90 5.52 10.63
C SER A 435 -14.41 4.41 11.57
N TRP A 436 -13.99 4.75 12.79
CA TRP A 436 -13.54 3.76 13.77
C TRP A 436 -14.69 2.92 14.37
N LEU A 437 -15.86 3.51 14.60
CA LEU A 437 -17.01 2.83 15.22
C LEU A 437 -17.85 1.99 14.26
N TYR A 438 -18.10 2.51 13.06
CA TYR A 438 -19.11 1.95 12.14
C TYR A 438 -18.51 1.15 10.98
N ILE A 439 -17.19 1.05 10.87
CA ILE A 439 -16.52 0.27 9.83
C ILE A 439 -16.06 -1.05 10.42
N ARG A 440 -16.58 -2.14 9.87
CA ARG A 440 -16.14 -3.50 10.18
C ARG A 440 -15.30 -4.06 9.04
N HIS A 441 -14.44 -5.01 9.33
CA HIS A 441 -13.66 -5.71 8.31
C HIS A 441 -14.13 -7.16 8.23
N ILE A 442 -14.30 -7.65 7.00
CA ILE A 442 -14.61 -9.06 6.71
C ILE A 442 -13.54 -9.61 5.77
N ASP A 443 -13.36 -10.93 5.78
CA ASP A 443 -12.46 -11.59 4.83
C ASP A 443 -12.98 -11.46 3.39
N VAL A 444 -12.06 -11.24 2.46
CA VAL A 444 -12.34 -11.37 1.02
C VAL A 444 -12.51 -12.84 0.71
N SER A 445 -13.78 -13.26 0.54
CA SER A 445 -14.12 -14.66 0.35
C SER A 445 -13.42 -15.24 -0.91
N PRO A 446 -13.02 -16.52 -0.88
CA PRO A 446 -12.45 -17.19 -2.05
C PRO A 446 -13.35 -17.09 -3.29
N GLU A 447 -14.66 -17.13 -3.08
CA GLU A 447 -15.63 -17.13 -4.15
C GLU A 447 -15.77 -15.76 -4.82
N LEU A 448 -15.64 -14.66 -4.04
CA LEU A 448 -15.52 -13.32 -4.59
C LEU A 448 -14.27 -13.20 -5.47
N LYS A 449 -13.13 -13.74 -5.01
CA LYS A 449 -11.88 -13.76 -5.79
C LYS A 449 -12.06 -14.52 -7.11
N VAL A 450 -12.61 -15.73 -7.04
CA VAL A 450 -12.91 -16.56 -8.21
C VAL A 450 -13.88 -15.86 -9.16
N LEU A 451 -14.90 -15.19 -8.64
CA LEU A 451 -15.86 -14.45 -9.44
C LEU A 451 -15.18 -13.31 -10.21
N VAL A 452 -14.43 -12.44 -9.52
CA VAL A 452 -13.72 -11.32 -10.16
C VAL A 452 -12.74 -11.84 -11.21
N PHE A 453 -11.99 -12.90 -10.90
CA PHE A 453 -11.08 -13.53 -11.83
C PHE A 453 -11.79 -14.05 -13.09
N ARG A 454 -12.88 -14.80 -12.94
CA ARG A 454 -13.64 -15.34 -14.09
C ARG A 454 -14.27 -14.24 -14.93
N GLU A 455 -14.87 -13.24 -14.31
CA GLU A 455 -15.47 -12.12 -15.04
C GLU A 455 -14.40 -11.37 -15.85
N LEU A 456 -13.19 -11.15 -15.30
CA LEU A 456 -12.07 -10.57 -16.04
C LEU A 456 -11.55 -11.49 -17.16
N LYS A 457 -11.42 -12.80 -16.90
CA LYS A 457 -11.00 -13.80 -17.89
C LYS A 457 -11.97 -13.88 -19.06
N ASP A 458 -13.26 -14.00 -18.79
CA ASP A 458 -14.32 -14.04 -19.80
C ASP A 458 -14.34 -12.74 -20.63
N LYS A 459 -14.19 -11.60 -19.96
CA LYS A 459 -14.07 -10.30 -20.62
C LYS A 459 -12.88 -10.24 -21.56
N THR A 460 -11.69 -10.66 -21.10
CA THR A 460 -10.48 -10.69 -21.90
C THR A 460 -10.60 -11.57 -23.15
N VAL A 461 -11.28 -12.72 -23.06
CA VAL A 461 -11.54 -13.61 -24.20
C VAL A 461 -12.54 -13.00 -25.20
N SER A 462 -13.51 -12.22 -24.71
CA SER A 462 -14.54 -11.60 -25.55
C SER A 462 -14.06 -10.38 -26.36
N ILE A 463 -12.90 -9.80 -26.05
CA ILE A 463 -12.43 -8.55 -26.67
C ILE A 463 -11.50 -8.84 -27.84
N VAL A 464 -11.88 -8.37 -29.03
CA VAL A 464 -11.17 -8.59 -30.31
C VAL A 464 -10.26 -7.41 -30.71
N ASP A 465 -10.49 -6.21 -30.15
CA ASP A 465 -9.79 -4.98 -30.56
C ASP A 465 -9.52 -3.96 -29.42
N ALA A 466 -8.54 -3.07 -29.65
CA ALA A 466 -8.09 -2.04 -28.70
C ALA A 466 -9.15 -0.97 -28.37
N GLU A 467 -10.04 -0.65 -29.31
CA GLU A 467 -11.09 0.36 -29.13
C GLU A 467 -12.20 -0.18 -28.22
N SER A 468 -12.55 -1.44 -28.39
CA SER A 468 -13.42 -2.23 -27.50
C SER A 468 -12.89 -2.27 -26.07
N TYR A 469 -11.56 -2.32 -25.86
CA TYR A 469 -10.96 -2.22 -24.51
C TYR A 469 -11.24 -0.86 -23.85
N ARG A 470 -11.08 0.26 -24.57
CA ARG A 470 -11.28 1.60 -24.00
C ARG A 470 -12.75 1.87 -23.70
N LYS A 471 -13.64 1.43 -24.58
CA LYS A 471 -15.09 1.51 -24.33
C LYS A 471 -15.43 0.70 -23.08
N PHE A 472 -14.86 -0.50 -22.94
CA PHE A 472 -15.04 -1.37 -21.81
C PHE A 472 -14.52 -0.78 -20.48
N SER A 473 -13.31 -0.20 -20.46
CA SER A 473 -12.69 0.33 -19.25
C SER A 473 -13.45 1.50 -18.62
N ASN A 474 -14.34 2.12 -19.40
CA ASN A 474 -15.20 3.23 -18.99
C ASN A 474 -16.61 2.78 -18.59
N HIS A 475 -16.99 1.52 -18.80
CA HIS A 475 -18.26 1.01 -18.31
C HIS A 475 -18.20 0.77 -16.79
N ARG A 476 -19.27 1.16 -16.11
CA ARG A 476 -19.48 1.09 -14.66
C ARG A 476 -20.76 0.35 -14.30
N GLY A 477 -21.20 -0.55 -15.18
CA GLY A 477 -22.45 -1.31 -15.08
C GLY A 477 -23.19 -1.43 -16.41
N GLN A 478 -22.86 -0.60 -17.41
CA GLN A 478 -23.50 -0.62 -18.73
C GLN A 478 -23.33 -1.98 -19.41
N TRP A 479 -22.11 -2.53 -19.41
CA TRP A 479 -21.84 -3.79 -20.09
C TRP A 479 -22.52 -4.96 -19.37
N ALA A 480 -22.45 -4.97 -18.04
CA ALA A 480 -23.18 -5.94 -17.22
C ALA A 480 -24.69 -5.97 -17.55
N LEU A 481 -25.34 -4.81 -17.64
CA LEU A 481 -26.75 -4.71 -17.98
C LEU A 481 -27.04 -5.12 -19.44
N GLN A 482 -26.18 -4.74 -20.39
CA GLN A 482 -26.30 -5.14 -21.80
C GLN A 482 -26.21 -6.67 -21.95
N CYS A 483 -25.21 -7.29 -21.32
CA CYS A 483 -25.02 -8.74 -21.36
C CYS A 483 -26.14 -9.54 -20.69
N LYS A 484 -26.91 -8.91 -19.79
CA LYS A 484 -28.08 -9.54 -19.15
C LYS A 484 -29.40 -9.15 -19.80
N GLY A 485 -29.40 -8.22 -20.76
CA GLY A 485 -30.60 -7.78 -21.46
C GLY A 485 -31.48 -6.81 -20.66
N TYR A 486 -30.94 -6.12 -19.66
CA TYR A 486 -31.68 -5.20 -18.77
C TYR A 486 -31.24 -3.74 -18.89
N TYR A 487 -30.50 -3.40 -19.95
CA TYR A 487 -29.97 -2.04 -20.15
C TYR A 487 -31.07 -1.00 -20.37
N LYS A 488 -32.16 -1.36 -21.06
CA LYS A 488 -33.25 -0.42 -21.36
C LYS A 488 -34.00 -0.01 -20.09
N GLU A 489 -34.19 -0.96 -19.18
CA GLU A 489 -34.95 -0.77 -17.94
C GLU A 489 -34.10 -0.13 -16.83
N LEU A 490 -32.83 -0.53 -16.73
CA LEU A 490 -31.96 -0.17 -15.60
C LEU A 490 -30.79 0.77 -15.97
N GLY A 491 -30.60 1.10 -17.25
CA GLY A 491 -29.44 1.86 -17.73
C GLY A 491 -29.29 3.25 -17.10
N TRP A 492 -30.41 3.92 -16.82
CA TRP A 492 -30.44 5.22 -16.14
C TRP A 492 -29.69 5.21 -14.79
N SER A 493 -29.67 4.06 -14.10
CA SER A 493 -29.04 3.91 -12.78
C SER A 493 -27.51 3.83 -12.81
N VAL A 494 -26.92 3.60 -13.99
CA VAL A 494 -25.45 3.49 -14.19
C VAL A 494 -24.92 4.59 -15.12
N GLU A 495 -25.79 5.39 -15.73
CA GLU A 495 -25.43 6.53 -16.58
C GLU A 495 -25.24 7.84 -15.79
N VAL A 496 -25.71 7.91 -14.54
CA VAL A 496 -25.46 9.02 -13.60
C VAL A 496 -24.02 9.05 -13.09
N GLU A 497 -23.59 10.11 -12.41
CA GLU A 497 -22.25 10.20 -11.83
C GLU A 497 -21.91 8.95 -10.97
N PHE A 498 -20.62 8.58 -10.91
CA PHE A 498 -20.24 7.27 -10.39
C PHE A 498 -20.55 7.09 -8.90
N ASP A 499 -20.35 8.15 -8.11
CA ASP A 499 -20.76 8.23 -6.70
C ASP A 499 -22.27 8.11 -6.52
N GLU A 500 -23.06 8.70 -7.42
CA GLU A 500 -24.52 8.54 -7.45
C GLU A 500 -24.91 7.09 -7.74
N SER A 501 -24.27 6.47 -8.74
CA SER A 501 -24.48 5.06 -9.10
C SER A 501 -24.18 4.12 -7.91
N ILE A 502 -23.08 4.36 -7.18
CA ILE A 502 -22.72 3.58 -5.99
C ILE A 502 -23.83 3.67 -4.93
N LEU A 503 -24.33 4.88 -4.63
CA LEU A 503 -25.37 5.06 -3.61
C LEU A 503 -26.70 4.43 -4.04
N LEU A 504 -27.10 4.62 -5.31
CA LEU A 504 -28.32 4.03 -5.87
C LEU A 504 -28.31 2.52 -5.75
N TRP A 505 -27.26 1.88 -6.27
CA TRP A 505 -27.13 0.43 -6.25
C TRP A 505 -26.94 -0.09 -4.83
N HIS A 506 -26.26 0.64 -3.94
CA HIS A 506 -26.05 0.22 -2.55
C HIS A 506 -27.37 0.09 -1.79
N ILE A 507 -28.16 1.16 -1.81
CA ILE A 507 -29.47 1.17 -1.15
C ILE A 507 -30.38 0.14 -1.81
N ALA A 508 -30.43 0.08 -3.15
CA ALA A 508 -31.27 -0.87 -3.86
C ALA A 508 -30.92 -2.34 -3.55
N THR A 509 -29.62 -2.65 -3.42
CA THR A 509 -29.13 -3.99 -3.04
C THR A 509 -29.62 -4.37 -1.64
N ASP A 510 -29.55 -3.43 -0.69
CA ASP A 510 -29.95 -3.68 0.71
C ASP A 510 -31.48 -3.78 0.86
N LEU A 511 -32.24 -2.97 0.11
CA LEU A 511 -33.70 -3.09 0.03
C LEU A 511 -34.14 -4.43 -0.55
N CYS A 512 -33.51 -4.88 -1.65
CA CYS A 512 -33.78 -6.19 -2.24
C CYS A 512 -33.49 -7.33 -1.26
N PHE A 513 -32.37 -7.25 -0.53
CA PHE A 513 -32.01 -8.24 0.49
C PHE A 513 -33.07 -8.37 1.59
N HIS A 514 -33.54 -7.25 2.13
CA HIS A 514 -34.51 -7.25 3.21
C HIS A 514 -35.94 -7.61 2.79
N SER A 515 -36.19 -7.71 1.48
CA SER A 515 -37.48 -8.08 0.89
C SER A 515 -37.65 -9.58 0.64
N GLU A 516 -36.59 -10.39 0.79
CA GLU A 516 -36.68 -11.84 0.58
C GLU A 516 -37.15 -12.56 1.84
N ASP A 517 -38.24 -13.34 1.70
CA ASP A 517 -38.66 -14.35 2.66
C ASP A 517 -38.04 -15.70 2.23
N GLY A 518 -37.16 -16.24 3.08
CA GLY A 518 -36.22 -17.29 2.70
C GLY A 518 -36.80 -18.70 2.63
N ASP A 519 -37.62 -19.00 1.63
CA ASP A 519 -38.20 -20.35 1.49
C ASP A 519 -38.10 -20.88 0.03
N GLY A 520 -37.20 -21.85 -0.21
CA GLY A 520 -37.11 -22.59 -1.48
C GLY A 520 -35.79 -23.34 -1.74
N ASP A 521 -35.85 -24.48 -2.43
CA ASP A 521 -34.74 -25.43 -2.73
C ASP A 521 -33.53 -24.83 -3.49
N ASN A 522 -33.68 -23.69 -4.16
CA ASN A 522 -32.57 -22.97 -4.82
C ASN A 522 -31.81 -21.99 -3.88
N ALA A 523 -32.13 -22.00 -2.58
CA ALA A 523 -31.60 -21.07 -1.58
C ALA A 523 -30.07 -21.04 -1.53
N ALA A 524 -29.37 -22.17 -1.65
CA ALA A 524 -27.91 -22.21 -1.49
C ALA A 524 -27.14 -21.42 -2.57
N LYS A 525 -27.50 -21.57 -3.85
CA LYS A 525 -26.85 -20.81 -4.94
C LYS A 525 -27.23 -19.34 -4.93
N ILE A 526 -28.47 -19.03 -4.54
CA ILE A 526 -28.96 -17.64 -4.43
C ILE A 526 -28.27 -16.94 -3.25
N SER A 527 -28.19 -17.59 -2.09
CA SER A 527 -27.49 -17.11 -0.89
C SER A 527 -26.07 -16.67 -1.22
N HIS A 528 -25.36 -17.47 -2.01
CA HIS A 528 -23.99 -17.13 -2.39
C HIS A 528 -23.88 -15.83 -3.22
N TYR A 529 -24.82 -15.58 -4.14
CA TYR A 529 -24.83 -14.33 -4.91
C TYR A 529 -25.22 -13.14 -4.03
N VAL A 530 -26.17 -13.34 -3.12
CA VAL A 530 -26.60 -12.34 -2.14
C VAL A 530 -25.41 -11.87 -1.30
N ASP A 531 -24.68 -12.81 -0.70
CA ASP A 531 -23.57 -12.51 0.21
C ASP A 531 -22.45 -11.74 -0.51
N ILE A 532 -22.06 -12.18 -1.70
CA ILE A 532 -21.06 -11.47 -2.52
C ILE A 532 -21.54 -10.07 -2.91
N SER A 533 -22.78 -9.96 -3.40
CA SER A 533 -23.35 -8.66 -3.81
C SER A 533 -23.37 -7.67 -2.66
N ARG A 534 -23.77 -8.11 -1.46
CA ARG A 534 -23.77 -7.26 -0.26
C ARG A 534 -22.36 -6.89 0.17
N ALA A 535 -21.42 -7.84 0.15
CA ALA A 535 -20.04 -7.59 0.53
C ALA A 535 -19.36 -6.53 -0.36
N ILE A 536 -19.52 -6.64 -1.70
CA ILE A 536 -19.01 -5.63 -2.64
C ILE A 536 -19.75 -4.31 -2.45
N SER A 537 -21.08 -4.34 -2.31
CA SER A 537 -21.89 -3.13 -2.13
C SER A 537 -21.47 -2.31 -0.91
N ASN A 538 -21.33 -2.96 0.25
CA ASN A 538 -20.89 -2.33 1.49
C ASN A 538 -19.45 -1.82 1.40
N TYR A 539 -18.59 -2.54 0.69
CA TYR A 539 -17.20 -2.14 0.45
C TYR A 539 -17.12 -0.91 -0.48
N MET A 540 -17.93 -0.86 -1.54
CA MET A 540 -18.01 0.30 -2.43
C MET A 540 -18.56 1.53 -1.71
N LEU A 541 -19.55 1.36 -0.82
CA LEU A 541 -20.01 2.46 0.05
C LEU A 541 -18.89 2.91 1.01
N PHE A 542 -18.15 1.97 1.60
CA PHE A 542 -16.99 2.30 2.43
C PHE A 542 -15.98 3.16 1.67
N LEU A 543 -15.63 2.79 0.43
CA LEU A 543 -14.72 3.59 -0.38
C LEU A 543 -15.27 4.99 -0.62
N LEU A 544 -16.57 5.12 -0.88
CA LEU A 544 -17.21 6.41 -1.09
C LEU A 544 -17.13 7.33 0.13
N VAL A 545 -17.34 6.77 1.33
CA VAL A 545 -17.45 7.53 2.58
C VAL A 545 -16.09 7.76 3.24
N ALA A 546 -15.29 6.70 3.40
CA ALA A 546 -14.05 6.74 4.18
C ALA A 546 -12.78 6.89 3.32
N ARG A 547 -12.83 6.54 2.02
CA ARG A 547 -11.69 6.64 1.09
C ARG A 547 -12.05 7.30 -0.25
N PRO A 548 -12.74 8.46 -0.27
CA PRO A 548 -13.22 9.08 -1.50
C PRO A 548 -12.09 9.42 -2.48
N PHE A 549 -10.86 9.61 -1.99
CA PHE A 549 -9.67 9.83 -2.81
C PHE A 549 -9.31 8.63 -3.71
N MET A 550 -9.79 7.41 -3.40
CA MET A 550 -9.62 6.23 -4.25
C MET A 550 -10.69 6.11 -5.35
N LEU A 551 -11.69 6.99 -5.35
CA LEU A 551 -12.73 7.02 -6.38
C LEU A 551 -12.52 8.23 -7.30
N THR A 552 -13.31 8.29 -8.37
CA THR A 552 -13.37 9.48 -9.24
C THR A 552 -13.84 10.69 -8.45
N ALA A 553 -13.29 11.87 -8.74
CA ALA A 553 -13.76 13.12 -8.15
C ALA A 553 -15.25 13.33 -8.45
N GLY A 554 -16.00 13.75 -7.44
CA GLY A 554 -17.44 13.96 -7.51
C GLY A 554 -17.97 14.55 -6.21
N ILE A 555 -19.29 14.71 -6.10
CA ILE A 555 -19.96 15.27 -4.91
C ILE A 555 -20.46 14.19 -3.94
N GLY A 556 -19.78 13.04 -3.90
CA GLY A 556 -20.25 11.83 -3.22
C GLY A 556 -20.48 12.00 -1.74
N GLN A 557 -19.66 12.80 -1.07
CA GLN A 557 -19.83 13.16 0.35
C GLN A 557 -21.09 13.99 0.59
N ILE A 558 -21.42 14.91 -0.34
CA ILE A 558 -22.65 15.72 -0.27
C ILE A 558 -23.86 14.81 -0.50
N ARG A 559 -23.85 13.98 -1.56
CA ARG A 559 -24.91 13.00 -1.85
C ARG A 559 -25.14 12.05 -0.67
N PHE A 560 -24.07 11.51 -0.09
CA PHE A 560 -24.15 10.65 1.08
C PHE A 560 -24.76 11.37 2.28
N GLY A 561 -24.29 12.60 2.58
CA GLY A 561 -24.81 13.42 3.66
C GLY A 561 -26.30 13.72 3.51
N ASP A 562 -26.73 14.17 2.33
CA ASP A 562 -28.13 14.46 2.02
C ASP A 562 -29.00 13.21 2.10
N THR A 563 -28.50 12.07 1.61
CA THR A 563 -29.20 10.78 1.65
C THR A 563 -29.36 10.29 3.09
N CYS A 564 -28.32 10.43 3.92
CA CYS A 564 -28.41 10.09 5.35
C CYS A 564 -29.37 11.01 6.09
N ALA A 565 -29.36 12.32 5.79
CA ALA A 565 -30.28 13.27 6.40
C ALA A 565 -31.75 12.96 6.04
N GLU A 566 -32.02 12.62 4.78
CA GLU A 566 -33.35 12.20 4.35
C GLU A 566 -33.77 10.89 5.03
N ALA A 567 -32.90 9.87 5.04
CA ALA A 567 -33.20 8.58 5.65
C ALA A 567 -33.50 8.73 7.15
N LYS A 568 -32.68 9.50 7.88
CA LYS A 568 -32.92 9.78 9.30
C LYS A 568 -34.23 10.51 9.54
N ASN A 569 -34.55 11.52 8.73
CA ASN A 569 -35.82 12.24 8.83
C ASN A 569 -37.02 11.34 8.51
N PHE A 570 -36.87 10.44 7.53
CA PHE A 570 -37.90 9.47 7.16
C PHE A 570 -38.16 8.47 8.29
N PHE A 571 -37.11 7.86 8.84
CA PHE A 571 -37.23 6.89 9.93
C PHE A 571 -37.70 7.52 11.25
N ALA A 572 -37.37 8.80 11.51
CA ALA A 572 -37.84 9.51 12.69
C ALA A 572 -39.34 9.85 12.66
N ARG A 573 -39.94 9.94 11.47
CA ARG A 573 -41.37 10.24 11.29
C ARG A 573 -42.26 9.01 11.39
N ALA A 574 -41.70 7.82 11.25
CA ALA A 574 -42.46 6.60 11.32
C ALA A 574 -42.89 6.31 12.76
N GLU A 575 -44.13 5.87 12.96
CA GLU A 575 -44.73 5.61 14.27
C GLU A 575 -44.01 4.49 15.05
N MET A 576 -43.12 3.73 14.42
CA MET A 576 -42.30 2.70 15.06
C MET A 576 -41.11 3.29 15.80
N ALA A 577 -41.09 3.14 17.13
CA ALA A 577 -39.91 3.44 17.93
C ALA A 577 -38.77 2.46 17.58
N HIS A 578 -37.74 2.96 16.89
CA HIS A 578 -36.52 2.23 16.53
C HIS A 578 -36.73 1.01 15.62
N PRO A 579 -37.05 1.21 14.32
CA PRO A 579 -37.14 0.09 13.37
C PRO A 579 -35.80 -0.62 13.23
N ASP A 580 -35.82 -1.95 13.11
CA ASP A 580 -34.66 -2.71 12.66
C ASP A 580 -34.41 -2.49 11.15
N ALA A 581 -33.27 -2.95 10.65
CA ALA A 581 -32.90 -2.72 9.24
C ALA A 581 -33.93 -3.30 8.24
N ARG A 582 -34.57 -4.43 8.58
CA ARG A 582 -35.58 -5.07 7.72
C ARG A 582 -36.88 -4.27 7.70
N ALA A 583 -37.36 -3.81 8.85
CA ALA A 583 -38.54 -2.93 8.94
C ALA A 583 -38.29 -1.60 8.22
N ALA A 584 -37.13 -1.00 8.44
CA ALA A 584 -36.72 0.23 7.77
C ALA A 584 -36.71 0.08 6.23
N ALA A 585 -36.19 -1.04 5.72
CA ALA A 585 -36.19 -1.33 4.29
C ALA A 585 -37.62 -1.48 3.73
N ARG A 586 -38.50 -2.21 4.41
CA ARG A 586 -39.91 -2.36 4.00
C ARG A 586 -40.63 -1.02 3.95
N MET A 587 -40.45 -0.19 4.98
CA MET A 587 -41.02 1.17 5.00
C MET A 587 -40.59 2.03 3.82
N VAL A 588 -39.32 1.94 3.40
CA VAL A 588 -38.83 2.68 2.22
C VAL A 588 -39.47 2.15 0.93
N LEU A 589 -39.69 0.84 0.83
CA LEU A 589 -40.32 0.20 -0.33
C LEU A 589 -41.83 0.49 -0.41
N ASP A 590 -42.51 0.67 0.71
CA ASP A 590 -43.94 0.98 0.76
C ASP A 590 -44.26 2.38 0.21
N VAL A 591 -43.27 3.28 0.13
CA VAL A 591 -43.46 4.62 -0.44
C VAL A 591 -43.73 4.53 -1.95
N ASN A 592 -44.90 5.03 -2.37
CA ASN A 592 -45.24 5.14 -3.77
C ASN A 592 -44.49 6.34 -4.41
N ALA A 593 -43.58 6.06 -5.33
CA ALA A 593 -42.71 7.05 -5.97
C ALA A 593 -43.12 7.28 -7.43
N GLU A 594 -44.38 7.65 -7.64
CA GLU A 594 -44.94 7.94 -8.98
C GLU A 594 -44.23 9.11 -9.66
N ILE A 595 -43.90 10.16 -8.89
CA ILE A 595 -43.12 11.30 -9.35
C ILE A 595 -41.65 11.05 -9.03
N ALA A 596 -40.76 11.33 -9.99
CA ALA A 596 -39.33 11.17 -9.75
C ALA A 596 -38.89 12.10 -8.61
N PRO A 597 -38.19 11.60 -7.58
CA PRO A 597 -37.73 12.40 -6.43
C PRO A 597 -36.97 13.67 -6.82
N ARG A 598 -36.21 13.62 -7.92
CA ARG A 598 -35.52 14.76 -8.51
C ARG A 598 -36.46 15.91 -8.87
N ASP A 599 -37.66 15.62 -9.35
CA ASP A 599 -38.65 16.63 -9.76
C ASP A 599 -39.27 17.34 -8.55
N VAL A 600 -39.34 16.65 -7.41
CA VAL A 600 -39.85 17.20 -6.15
C VAL A 600 -38.79 18.03 -5.41
N LYS A 601 -37.54 17.55 -5.39
CA LYS A 601 -36.46 18.16 -4.59
C LYS A 601 -35.67 19.23 -5.33
N GLY A 602 -35.63 19.17 -6.66
CA GLY A 602 -34.76 20.00 -7.49
C GLY A 602 -33.30 19.91 -7.04
N ASP A 603 -32.56 21.00 -7.16
CA ASP A 603 -31.14 21.07 -6.77
C ASP A 603 -30.90 21.32 -5.27
N ARG A 604 -31.95 21.45 -4.47
CA ARG A 604 -31.84 21.73 -3.03
C ARG A 604 -31.29 20.55 -2.23
N SER A 605 -31.49 19.32 -2.72
CA SER A 605 -30.96 18.10 -2.12
C SER A 605 -30.50 17.15 -3.20
N LYS A 606 -29.33 16.56 -3.01
CA LYS A 606 -28.75 15.54 -3.89
C LYS A 606 -28.98 14.12 -3.35
N SER A 607 -29.98 13.95 -2.49
CA SER A 607 -30.33 12.64 -1.94
C SER A 607 -30.88 11.70 -3.00
N VAL A 608 -30.43 10.46 -2.96
CA VAL A 608 -30.84 9.39 -3.89
C VAL A 608 -31.74 8.32 -3.26
N LEU A 609 -32.19 8.51 -2.01
CA LEU A 609 -32.89 7.45 -1.25
C LEU A 609 -34.08 6.84 -2.01
N PHE A 610 -34.96 7.69 -2.54
CA PHE A 610 -36.15 7.23 -3.25
C PHE A 610 -35.91 6.90 -4.73
N ASP A 611 -34.85 7.41 -5.34
CA ASP A 611 -34.41 6.94 -6.66
C ASP A 611 -33.86 5.51 -6.55
N ALA A 612 -33.12 5.21 -5.48
CA ALA A 612 -32.69 3.86 -5.18
C ALA A 612 -33.87 2.93 -4.85
N CYS A 613 -34.92 3.43 -4.21
CA CYS A 613 -36.17 2.68 -4.02
C CYS A 613 -36.83 2.31 -5.36
N ARG A 614 -36.87 3.24 -6.33
CA ARG A 614 -37.35 2.95 -7.69
C ARG A 614 -36.52 1.86 -8.37
N LEU A 615 -35.18 1.96 -8.27
CA LEU A 615 -34.28 0.91 -8.77
C LEU A 615 -34.54 -0.44 -8.10
N ALA A 616 -34.73 -0.46 -6.77
CA ALA A 616 -35.04 -1.67 -6.03
C ALA A 616 -36.35 -2.32 -6.51
N LYS A 617 -37.42 -1.52 -6.71
CA LYS A 617 -38.70 -2.01 -7.23
C LYS A 617 -38.56 -2.67 -8.60
N SER A 618 -37.84 -2.04 -9.54
CA SER A 618 -37.56 -2.64 -10.86
C SER A 618 -36.74 -3.93 -10.76
N LEU A 619 -35.81 -4.04 -9.79
CA LEU A 619 -35.09 -5.27 -9.53
C LEU A 619 -35.97 -6.34 -8.89
N LEU A 620 -36.93 -5.95 -8.04
CA LEU A 620 -37.87 -6.84 -7.38
C LEU A 620 -38.85 -7.51 -8.36
N GLU A 621 -39.14 -6.89 -9.50
CA GLU A 621 -39.93 -7.49 -10.60
C GLU A 621 -39.23 -8.73 -11.22
N LEU A 622 -37.91 -8.83 -11.09
CA LEU A 622 -37.15 -9.97 -11.58
C LEU A 622 -37.24 -11.17 -10.63
N GLN A 623 -37.22 -12.37 -11.21
CA GLN A 623 -37.06 -13.62 -10.47
C GLN A 623 -35.80 -13.59 -9.59
N PRO A 624 -35.80 -14.09 -8.34
CA PRO A 624 -34.69 -13.94 -7.38
C PRO A 624 -33.32 -14.33 -7.95
N HIS A 625 -33.23 -15.46 -8.64
CA HIS A 625 -31.97 -15.91 -9.26
C HIS A 625 -31.44 -14.96 -10.35
N LYS A 626 -32.34 -14.35 -11.15
CA LYS A 626 -31.96 -13.38 -12.20
C LYS A 626 -31.55 -12.06 -11.57
N ARG A 627 -32.33 -11.60 -10.57
CA ARG A 627 -32.08 -10.38 -9.80
C ARG A 627 -30.66 -10.35 -9.23
N TRP A 628 -30.31 -11.35 -8.43
CA TRP A 628 -28.98 -11.41 -7.80
C TRP A 628 -27.86 -11.64 -8.80
N ARG A 629 -28.12 -12.33 -9.91
CA ARG A 629 -27.15 -12.45 -11.00
C ARG A 629 -26.85 -11.10 -11.65
N VAL A 630 -27.86 -10.24 -11.84
CA VAL A 630 -27.67 -8.88 -12.39
C VAL A 630 -26.91 -8.01 -11.39
N ILE A 631 -27.40 -7.92 -10.15
CA ILE A 631 -26.78 -7.12 -9.07
C ILE A 631 -25.30 -7.48 -8.90
N ARG A 632 -24.98 -8.76 -8.85
CA ARG A 632 -23.60 -9.27 -8.71
C ARG A 632 -22.68 -8.79 -9.84
N VAL A 633 -23.09 -8.93 -11.09
CA VAL A 633 -22.21 -8.58 -12.24
C VAL A 633 -22.04 -7.06 -12.35
N VAL A 634 -23.08 -6.28 -12.04
CA VAL A 634 -22.99 -4.81 -11.98
C VAL A 634 -21.99 -4.36 -10.91
N TRP A 635 -22.04 -4.95 -9.71
CA TRP A 635 -21.09 -4.62 -8.64
C TRP A 635 -19.64 -4.97 -9.00
N VAL A 636 -19.41 -6.13 -9.64
CA VAL A 636 -18.05 -6.49 -10.11
C VAL A 636 -17.55 -5.49 -11.14
N GLU A 637 -18.40 -5.01 -12.04
CA GLU A 637 -18.03 -3.99 -13.02
C GLU A 637 -17.74 -2.63 -12.38
N MET A 638 -18.56 -2.19 -11.42
CA MET A 638 -18.30 -0.98 -10.65
C MET A 638 -16.98 -1.06 -9.87
N LEU A 639 -16.67 -2.22 -9.29
CA LEU A 639 -15.41 -2.46 -8.59
C LEU A 639 -14.21 -2.36 -9.54
N CYS A 640 -14.31 -2.95 -10.73
CA CYS A 640 -13.27 -2.84 -11.77
C CYS A 640 -13.10 -1.40 -12.26
N TYR A 641 -14.21 -0.67 -12.47
CA TYR A 641 -14.19 0.73 -12.86
C TYR A 641 -13.48 1.58 -11.80
N ALA A 642 -13.84 1.44 -10.53
CA ALA A 642 -13.19 2.15 -9.43
C ALA A 642 -11.69 1.83 -9.35
N ALA A 643 -11.31 0.56 -9.50
CA ALA A 643 -9.92 0.14 -9.48
C ALA A 643 -9.10 0.77 -10.60
N ASN A 644 -9.68 0.91 -11.79
CA ASN A 644 -9.00 1.50 -12.94
C ASN A 644 -8.92 3.04 -12.88
N LYS A 645 -9.92 3.70 -12.28
CA LYS A 645 -9.98 5.17 -12.17
C LYS A 645 -9.27 5.72 -10.93
N CYS A 646 -8.97 4.88 -9.95
CA CYS A 646 -8.14 5.24 -8.81
C CYS A 646 -6.73 5.63 -9.28
N ARG A 647 -6.20 6.74 -8.76
CA ARG A 647 -4.84 7.18 -9.10
C ARG A 647 -3.80 6.24 -8.50
N SER A 648 -2.71 6.04 -9.22
CA SER A 648 -1.63 5.11 -8.85
C SER A 648 -1.01 5.40 -7.47
N ASN A 649 -0.88 6.68 -7.11
CA ASN A 649 -0.35 7.11 -5.82
C ASN A 649 -1.26 6.72 -4.64
N PHE A 650 -2.57 6.66 -4.85
CA PHE A 650 -3.50 6.21 -3.81
C PHE A 650 -3.49 4.69 -3.64
N HIS A 651 -3.28 3.93 -4.73
CA HIS A 651 -2.96 2.51 -4.61
C HIS A 651 -1.68 2.26 -3.81
N ALA A 652 -0.62 3.03 -4.09
CA ALA A 652 0.65 2.94 -3.35
C ALA A 652 0.45 3.20 -1.85
N LYS A 653 -0.31 4.26 -1.52
CA LYS A 653 -0.60 4.66 -0.14
C LYS A 653 -1.23 3.54 0.68
N GLN A 654 -2.16 2.77 0.10
CA GLN A 654 -2.87 1.72 0.82
C GLN A 654 -2.04 0.45 1.09
N LEU A 655 -0.88 0.27 0.45
CA LEU A 655 -0.02 -0.90 0.70
C LEU A 655 0.46 -0.98 2.16
N SER A 656 0.61 0.16 2.82
CA SER A 656 1.05 0.24 4.22
C SER A 656 -0.05 0.02 5.26
N ALA A 657 -1.32 0.05 4.84
CA ALA A 657 -2.49 -0.04 5.71
C ALA A 657 -3.16 -1.44 5.67
N GLY A 658 -2.38 -2.49 5.45
CA GLY A 658 -2.87 -3.85 5.30
C GLY A 658 -3.24 -4.25 3.86
N GLY A 659 -2.99 -3.40 2.88
CA GLY A 659 -3.44 -3.58 1.50
C GLY A 659 -4.92 -3.27 1.31
N GLU A 660 -5.36 -3.19 0.04
CA GLU A 660 -6.75 -2.91 -0.31
C GLU A 660 -7.19 -3.79 -1.46
N LEU A 661 -8.42 -4.32 -1.40
CA LEU A 661 -8.99 -5.17 -2.45
C LEU A 661 -8.98 -4.44 -3.79
N LEU A 662 -9.26 -3.14 -3.79
CA LEU A 662 -9.24 -2.30 -4.99
C LEU A 662 -7.88 -2.34 -5.72
N THR A 663 -6.78 -2.34 -4.96
CA THR A 663 -5.41 -2.42 -5.51
C THR A 663 -5.11 -3.80 -6.08
N VAL A 664 -5.64 -4.86 -5.48
CA VAL A 664 -5.52 -6.24 -6.00
C VAL A 664 -6.28 -6.38 -7.32
N VAL A 665 -7.52 -5.88 -7.38
CA VAL A 665 -8.34 -5.86 -8.60
C VAL A 665 -7.66 -5.04 -9.70
N TRP A 666 -7.09 -3.89 -9.36
CA TRP A 666 -6.33 -3.06 -10.30
C TRP A 666 -5.17 -3.82 -10.95
N PHE A 667 -4.35 -4.52 -10.15
CA PHE A 667 -3.28 -5.36 -10.67
C PHE A 667 -3.79 -6.53 -11.52
N LEU A 668 -4.86 -7.19 -11.08
CA LEU A 668 -5.46 -8.30 -11.83
C LEU A 668 -5.94 -7.83 -13.21
N MET A 669 -6.61 -6.68 -13.27
CA MET A 669 -7.02 -6.04 -14.52
C MET A 669 -5.83 -5.69 -15.41
N ALA A 670 -4.74 -5.19 -14.82
CA ALA A 670 -3.53 -4.91 -15.56
C ALA A 670 -2.99 -6.20 -16.21
N HIS A 671 -2.85 -7.29 -15.45
CA HIS A 671 -2.33 -8.54 -16.00
C HIS A 671 -3.20 -9.18 -17.09
N PHE A 672 -4.51 -9.06 -16.98
CA PHE A 672 -5.46 -9.47 -18.02
C PHE A 672 -5.50 -8.53 -19.24
N GLY A 673 -4.73 -7.45 -19.20
CA GLY A 673 -4.65 -6.48 -20.29
C GLY A 673 -5.89 -5.59 -20.41
N VAL A 674 -6.67 -5.43 -19.34
CA VAL A 674 -7.95 -4.69 -19.33
C VAL A 674 -7.82 -3.28 -18.72
N GLY A 675 -6.65 -2.94 -18.19
CA GLY A 675 -6.38 -1.62 -17.58
C GLY A 675 -6.19 -0.47 -18.59
N GLU A 676 -6.44 0.76 -18.16
CA GLU A 676 -6.22 1.99 -18.95
C GLU A 676 -4.74 2.31 -19.21
N GLN A 677 -3.82 1.55 -18.63
CA GLN A 677 -2.37 1.80 -18.69
C GLN A 677 -1.74 1.29 -20.00
N TYR A 678 -2.53 0.69 -20.89
CA TYR A 678 -2.13 0.16 -22.20
C TYR A 678 -2.51 1.08 -23.37
N ARG A 679 -2.22 2.39 -23.25
CA ARG A 679 -2.62 3.45 -24.21
C ARG A 679 -1.98 3.39 -25.61
N ILE A 680 -1.27 2.32 -25.97
CA ILE A 680 -0.66 2.18 -27.30
C ILE A 680 -1.68 1.53 -28.23
N GLU A 681 -2.43 2.36 -28.95
CA GLU A 681 -3.63 2.00 -29.71
C GLU A 681 -3.35 1.25 -31.03
N ALA A 682 -2.18 1.46 -31.64
CA ALA A 682 -1.86 0.89 -32.97
C ALA A 682 -0.82 -0.24 -32.97
N GLY A 683 -0.28 -0.64 -31.81
CA GLY A 683 0.95 -1.44 -31.77
C GLY A 683 2.09 -0.76 -32.53
N HIS A 684 3.12 -1.49 -32.94
CA HIS A 684 4.07 -0.98 -33.93
C HIS A 684 3.55 -1.25 -35.35
N ALA A 685 2.38 -0.72 -35.70
CA ALA A 685 1.96 -0.71 -37.09
C ALA A 685 3.05 0.01 -37.91
N ARG A 686 3.71 -0.72 -38.82
CA ARG A 686 4.79 -0.17 -39.65
C ARG A 686 4.24 0.09 -41.03
N ALA A 687 4.28 1.34 -41.45
CA ALA A 687 4.08 1.68 -42.85
C ALA A 687 5.24 1.07 -43.65
N LYS A 688 4.93 0.20 -44.60
CA LYS A 688 5.87 -0.31 -45.59
C LYS A 688 5.55 0.34 -46.93
N LEU A 689 6.60 0.81 -47.60
CA LEU A 689 6.52 1.23 -48.98
C LEU A 689 6.70 -0.01 -49.87
N ILE A 690 5.64 -0.41 -50.57
CA ILE A 690 5.72 -1.45 -51.60
C ILE A 690 5.89 -0.74 -52.94
N VAL A 691 6.93 -1.10 -53.67
CA VAL A 691 7.21 -0.55 -55.00
C VAL A 691 7.13 -1.68 -56.01
N GLU A 692 6.12 -1.65 -56.88
CA GLU A 692 5.99 -2.62 -57.95
C GLU A 692 6.72 -2.11 -59.20
N LYS A 693 7.44 -3.02 -59.85
CA LYS A 693 8.18 -2.73 -61.09
C LYS A 693 7.28 -3.20 -62.23
N ASN A 694 6.81 -2.26 -63.05
CA ASN A 694 6.08 -2.57 -64.29
C ASN A 694 6.91 -3.42 -65.24
#